data_AF-A0A958II43-F1
#
_entry.id   AF-A0A958II43-F1
#
_cell.length_a   1.000
_cell.length_b   1.000
_cell.length_c   1.000
_cell.angle_alpha   90.00
_cell.angle_beta   90.00
_cell.angle_gamma   90.00
#
_symmetry.space_group_name_H-M   'P 1'
#
loop_
_entity.id
_entity.type
_entity.pdbx_description
1 polymer ?
#
loop_
_entity_poly.entity_id
_entity_poly.type
_entity_poly.pdbx_seq_one_letter_code
_entity_poly.pdbx_strand_id
1 'polypeptide(L)'
;MRYLKFFYGAFALLLFLLGSVSAQKSMPVIMQELVDKMDEAQPGPRKIRLAILSLVPAGDSQSLSESKFGAYFTESLISALADKSENFRLFERSRLDAVLSELALGQSGLLDPKEAVRLGELAPIDAVFSGTYSELKSTVAVNTRLIDAVSGEILMTYSVEMLKDEQLESLFTADKLNKDVDLCGQQQDKLRNLLNDLSNSEMISKMVNFAVSIPFDMECGKIHFEVISRLTRYKIESKAYHNFLLKTLKGIDFPQNDERGITILRFFGNDKTIDQTEWDTGYAAAKKVSGFTLSSYLRALLLPDVQNDDQIVLKRAEIVMNDAANAKIGLPVSLDVHTVFFAMMRAVNYNYAKDNRYCFPLFADYKEQLDYSDKKGTEILSLLQNMYWRENDSGKRDRVLEWLIAYFNNIEINDKSAEDLYSFAKSLPTKGRGNYAADDIPAPENHVITFNEKCATALCNGLDAARFRSQTEERQDYALINQLNCGSLPSIKDLIEQIDSDNQNIQERAAEMIALIGKKAAPAETKMIEVLSASLINKSEYSRAVRQEALKTLGNIKTNRKDGIESVAAHLSSLEYMIPDFASDALVAIGRAAVPTLIDKLSDTAGSVQYRAAVILGRIGKDALSAKSELEKLQKTTRSPDIKNAAYQAVKAITR
;
A
#
# COMPACT_ATOMS: atom_id res chain seq x y z
N MET A 1 -39.13 37.88 -40.79
CA MET A 1 -38.51 36.91 -41.72
C MET A 1 -37.19 36.34 -41.16
N ARG A 2 -37.01 35.74 -39.99
CA ARG A 2 -37.80 35.35 -38.80
C ARG A 2 -39.04 34.46 -38.98
N TYR A 3 -38.86 33.22 -38.51
CA TYR A 3 -39.75 32.33 -37.76
C TYR A 3 -40.64 31.29 -38.46
N LEU A 4 -40.38 30.03 -38.05
CA LEU A 4 -41.29 29.07 -37.37
C LEU A 4 -41.65 27.76 -38.10
N LYS A 5 -41.46 26.68 -37.34
CA LYS A 5 -41.78 25.26 -37.54
C LYS A 5 -43.30 24.98 -37.55
N PHE A 6 -43.74 23.90 -38.21
CA PHE A 6 -44.33 22.66 -37.62
C PHE A 6 -45.36 21.94 -38.52
N PHE A 7 -45.33 20.61 -38.42
CA PHE A 7 -46.41 19.59 -38.49
C PHE A 7 -46.40 18.51 -39.59
N TYR A 8 -46.35 17.28 -39.07
CA TYR A 8 -46.41 15.92 -39.63
C TYR A 8 -47.81 15.51 -40.14
N GLY A 9 -47.84 14.46 -40.97
CA GLY A 9 -48.72 13.30 -40.67
C GLY A 9 -49.43 12.58 -41.83
N ALA A 10 -49.04 11.30 -42.04
CA ALA A 10 -49.86 10.10 -42.37
C ALA A 10 -50.59 10.05 -43.75
N PHE A 11 -50.75 8.94 -44.49
CA PHE A 11 -50.62 7.49 -44.27
C PHE A 11 -50.80 6.75 -45.63
N ALA A 12 -50.00 5.72 -45.93
CA ALA A 12 -50.29 4.55 -46.81
C ALA A 12 -48.99 3.74 -46.95
N LEU A 13 -48.63 2.86 -46.00
CA LEU A 13 -49.02 1.45 -45.85
C LEU A 13 -48.81 0.54 -47.08
N LEU A 14 -47.93 -0.44 -46.86
CA LEU A 14 -47.87 -1.79 -47.43
C LEU A 14 -47.36 -2.02 -48.87
N LEU A 15 -46.03 -2.14 -48.97
CA LEU A 15 -45.41 -3.28 -49.64
C LEU A 15 -44.49 -3.95 -48.62
N PHE A 16 -45.03 -4.98 -47.97
CA PHE A 16 -44.38 -5.85 -47.00
C PHE A 16 -43.48 -6.86 -47.72
N LEU A 17 -42.39 -7.26 -47.05
CA LEU A 17 -41.57 -8.45 -47.29
C LEU A 17 -40.55 -8.38 -48.44
N LEU A 18 -39.63 -7.42 -48.37
CA LEU A 18 -38.23 -7.84 -48.39
C LEU A 18 -37.81 -7.85 -46.93
N GLY A 19 -37.72 -9.06 -46.35
CA GLY A 19 -36.95 -9.21 -45.13
C GLY A 19 -35.63 -8.50 -45.35
N SER A 20 -35.24 -7.63 -44.43
CA SER A 20 -33.85 -7.22 -44.33
C SER A 20 -33.06 -8.50 -44.13
N VAL A 21 -32.66 -9.12 -45.24
CA VAL A 21 -31.54 -10.03 -45.31
C VAL A 21 -30.45 -9.25 -44.61
N SER A 22 -30.14 -9.62 -43.36
CA SER A 22 -28.93 -9.14 -42.71
C SER A 22 -27.83 -9.39 -43.71
N ALA A 23 -27.32 -8.32 -44.32
CA ALA A 23 -26.17 -8.41 -45.18
C ALA A 23 -25.10 -9.14 -44.36
N GLN A 24 -24.69 -10.31 -44.82
CA GLN A 24 -23.73 -11.14 -44.09
C GLN A 24 -22.42 -10.36 -44.01
N LYS A 25 -22.08 -9.89 -42.81
CA LYS A 25 -20.90 -9.04 -42.60
C LYS A 25 -19.71 -9.93 -42.26
N SER A 26 -18.61 -9.74 -42.98
CA SER A 26 -17.33 -10.40 -42.69
C SER A 26 -16.65 -9.77 -41.48
N MET A 27 -15.69 -10.48 -40.89
CA MET A 27 -14.94 -10.00 -39.72
C MET A 27 -14.34 -8.59 -39.91
N PRO A 28 -13.71 -8.24 -41.05
CA PRO A 28 -13.17 -6.89 -41.25
C PRO A 28 -14.23 -5.78 -41.24
N VAL A 29 -15.41 -6.03 -41.82
CA VAL A 29 -16.52 -5.07 -41.84
C VAL A 29 -17.05 -4.84 -40.43
N ILE A 30 -17.17 -5.93 -39.66
CA ILE A 30 -17.62 -5.89 -38.27
C ILE A 30 -16.63 -5.12 -37.40
N MET A 31 -15.33 -5.32 -37.57
CA MET A 31 -14.30 -4.58 -36.83
C MET A 31 -14.35 -3.10 -37.15
N GLN A 32 -14.49 -2.73 -38.43
CA GLN A 32 -14.60 -1.32 -38.81
C GLN A 32 -15.83 -0.65 -38.21
N GLU A 33 -17.01 -1.27 -38.31
CA GLU A 33 -18.25 -0.73 -37.72
C GLU A 33 -18.16 -0.60 -36.19
N LEU A 34 -17.51 -1.56 -35.54
CA LEU A 34 -17.30 -1.54 -34.10
C LEU A 34 -16.38 -0.39 -33.68
N VAL A 35 -15.26 -0.20 -34.40
CA VAL A 35 -14.33 0.91 -34.17
C VAL A 35 -15.01 2.26 -34.39
N ASP A 36 -15.78 2.42 -35.47
CA ASP A 36 -16.49 3.66 -35.76
C ASP A 36 -17.53 3.99 -34.67
N LYS A 37 -18.27 2.99 -34.19
CA LYS A 37 -19.19 3.17 -33.05
C LYS A 37 -18.50 3.52 -31.75
N MET A 38 -17.32 2.95 -31.49
CA MET A 38 -16.52 3.29 -30.32
C MET A 38 -16.00 4.74 -30.41
N ASP A 39 -15.68 5.20 -31.62
CA ASP A 39 -15.23 6.57 -31.91
C ASP A 39 -16.36 7.59 -31.71
N GLU A 40 -17.58 7.27 -32.12
CA GLU A 40 -18.77 8.11 -31.91
C GLU A 40 -19.20 8.18 -30.44
N ALA A 41 -18.95 7.12 -29.66
CA ALA A 41 -19.39 7.00 -28.27
C ALA A 41 -18.45 7.67 -27.24
N GLN A 42 -17.42 8.39 -27.69
CA GLN A 42 -16.41 8.97 -26.79
C GLN A 42 -16.94 10.13 -25.93
N PRO A 43 -16.69 10.15 -24.60
CA PRO A 43 -17.00 11.28 -23.74
C PRO A 43 -15.98 12.42 -23.93
N GLY A 44 -16.12 13.16 -25.03
CA GLY A 44 -15.40 14.41 -25.30
C GLY A 44 -14.11 14.28 -26.12
N PRO A 45 -13.43 15.41 -26.42
CA PRO A 45 -12.35 15.48 -27.43
C PRO A 45 -10.98 14.95 -26.96
N ARG A 46 -10.92 14.16 -25.88
CA ARG A 46 -9.66 13.68 -25.28
C ARG A 46 -9.41 12.21 -25.66
N LYS A 47 -8.14 11.84 -25.87
CA LYS A 47 -7.72 10.45 -26.05
C LYS A 47 -8.16 9.58 -24.87
N ILE A 48 -8.85 8.47 -25.16
CA ILE A 48 -9.37 7.53 -24.15
C ILE A 48 -8.36 6.43 -23.89
N ARG A 49 -8.01 6.18 -22.62
CA ARG A 49 -7.24 4.99 -22.21
C ARG A 49 -8.19 3.80 -22.14
N LEU A 50 -8.07 2.88 -23.09
CA LEU A 50 -9.03 1.80 -23.29
C LEU A 50 -8.46 0.45 -22.82
N ALA A 51 -9.15 -0.22 -21.92
CA ALA A 51 -8.94 -1.63 -21.63
C ALA A 51 -9.83 -2.50 -22.52
N ILE A 52 -9.28 -3.57 -23.10
CA ILE A 52 -10.03 -4.52 -23.92
C ILE A 52 -9.93 -5.90 -23.29
N LEU A 53 -11.07 -6.46 -22.91
CA LEU A 53 -11.16 -7.82 -22.38
C LEU A 53 -11.40 -8.84 -23.49
N SER A 54 -10.98 -10.08 -23.21
CA SER A 54 -11.36 -11.22 -24.04
C SER A 54 -12.86 -11.47 -23.95
N LEU A 55 -13.50 -11.72 -25.10
CA LEU A 55 -14.91 -12.12 -25.10
C LEU A 55 -15.08 -13.49 -24.47
N VAL A 56 -16.17 -13.66 -23.72
CA VAL A 56 -16.50 -14.92 -23.06
C VAL A 56 -17.74 -15.59 -23.66
N PRO A 57 -17.84 -16.93 -23.63
CA PRO A 57 -19.04 -17.60 -24.11
C PRO A 57 -20.26 -17.24 -23.24
N ALA A 58 -21.40 -17.00 -23.89
CA ALA A 58 -22.66 -16.75 -23.20
C ALA A 58 -23.30 -18.09 -22.76
N GLY A 59 -23.33 -18.30 -21.44
CA GLY A 59 -23.93 -19.48 -20.77
C GLY A 59 -22.91 -20.50 -20.27
N ASP A 60 -23.33 -21.40 -19.37
CA ASP A 60 -22.48 -22.41 -18.69
C ASP A 60 -22.07 -23.61 -19.57
N SER A 61 -21.82 -23.40 -20.87
CA SER A 61 -21.41 -24.48 -21.78
C SER A 61 -19.90 -24.74 -21.66
N GLN A 62 -19.52 -25.82 -20.97
CA GLN A 62 -18.13 -26.30 -20.86
C GLN A 62 -17.45 -26.54 -22.22
N SER A 63 -18.20 -26.76 -23.31
CA SER A 63 -17.61 -26.95 -24.65
C SER A 63 -17.19 -25.65 -25.34
N LEU A 64 -17.67 -24.49 -24.86
CA LEU A 64 -17.35 -23.18 -25.43
C LEU A 64 -16.24 -22.45 -24.66
N SER A 65 -15.93 -22.86 -23.42
CA SER A 65 -14.86 -22.24 -22.61
C SER A 65 -13.45 -22.46 -23.16
N GLU A 66 -13.26 -23.39 -24.11
CA GLU A 66 -11.97 -23.70 -24.73
C GLU A 66 -11.83 -23.15 -26.16
N SER A 67 -12.85 -22.43 -26.67
CA SER A 67 -12.78 -21.84 -28.00
C SER A 67 -11.76 -20.70 -28.05
N LYS A 68 -10.95 -20.68 -29.12
CA LYS A 68 -9.99 -19.60 -29.40
C LYS A 68 -10.65 -18.35 -29.98
N PHE A 69 -11.96 -18.39 -30.23
CA PHE A 69 -12.71 -17.30 -30.87
C PHE A 69 -12.65 -16.00 -30.06
N GLY A 70 -12.84 -16.05 -28.75
CA GLY A 70 -12.83 -14.84 -27.91
C GLY A 70 -11.50 -14.10 -27.94
N ALA A 71 -10.39 -14.83 -27.91
CA ALA A 71 -9.05 -14.26 -28.06
C ALA A 71 -8.84 -13.72 -29.48
N TYR A 72 -9.20 -14.48 -30.52
CA TYR A 72 -9.08 -14.07 -31.91
C TYR A 72 -9.85 -12.77 -32.23
N PHE A 73 -11.09 -12.65 -31.76
CA PHE A 73 -11.90 -11.45 -31.92
C PHE A 73 -11.24 -10.23 -31.26
N THR A 74 -10.69 -10.43 -30.06
CA THR A 74 -10.03 -9.37 -29.28
C THR A 74 -8.76 -8.86 -29.96
N GLU A 75 -7.91 -9.77 -30.45
CA GLU A 75 -6.70 -9.39 -31.21
C GLU A 75 -7.06 -8.67 -32.52
N SER A 76 -8.14 -9.11 -33.20
CA SER A 76 -8.64 -8.46 -34.41
C SER A 76 -9.11 -7.02 -34.13
N LEU A 77 -9.80 -6.80 -33.01
CA LEU A 77 -10.23 -5.47 -32.58
C LEU A 77 -9.04 -4.57 -32.19
N ILE A 78 -8.06 -5.10 -31.46
CA ILE A 78 -6.82 -4.38 -31.14
C ILE A 78 -6.11 -3.94 -32.42
N SER A 79 -6.01 -4.83 -33.41
CA SER A 79 -5.41 -4.51 -34.70
C SER A 79 -6.19 -3.43 -35.43
N ALA A 80 -7.52 -3.45 -35.41
CA ALA A 80 -8.36 -2.42 -36.04
C ALA A 80 -8.29 -1.06 -35.33
N LEU A 81 -8.11 -1.06 -34.00
CA LEU A 81 -7.96 0.16 -33.20
C LEU A 81 -6.57 0.80 -33.32
N ALA A 82 -5.55 0.04 -33.77
CA ALA A 82 -4.21 0.58 -33.99
C ALA A 82 -4.22 1.76 -34.98
N ASP A 83 -5.09 1.71 -35.98
CA ASP A 83 -5.28 2.76 -36.99
C ASP A 83 -6.00 4.02 -36.44
N LYS A 84 -6.50 3.97 -35.20
CA LYS A 84 -7.18 5.08 -34.48
C LYS A 84 -6.42 5.53 -33.23
N SER A 85 -5.08 5.42 -33.24
CA SER A 85 -4.20 5.86 -32.13
C SER A 85 -4.30 7.36 -31.76
N GLU A 86 -4.95 8.15 -32.62
CA GLU A 86 -5.30 9.55 -32.35
C GLU A 86 -6.44 9.70 -31.34
N ASN A 87 -7.30 8.69 -31.19
CA ASN A 87 -8.49 8.75 -30.32
C ASN A 87 -8.44 7.71 -29.19
N PHE A 88 -7.73 6.58 -29.38
CA PHE A 88 -7.60 5.51 -28.38
C PHE A 88 -6.14 5.28 -27.97
N ARG A 89 -5.92 5.10 -26.68
CA ARG A 89 -4.66 4.61 -26.09
C ARG A 89 -4.92 3.26 -25.43
N LEU A 90 -4.49 2.19 -26.07
CA LEU A 90 -4.72 0.84 -25.55
C LEU A 90 -3.91 0.59 -24.27
N PHE A 91 -4.56 -0.01 -23.29
CA PHE A 91 -3.93 -0.41 -22.04
C PHE A 91 -3.31 -1.81 -22.18
N GLU A 92 -2.07 -1.98 -21.72
CA GLU A 92 -1.32 -3.23 -21.87
C GLU A 92 -2.03 -4.41 -21.19
N ARG A 93 -2.32 -5.46 -21.96
CA ARG A 93 -3.02 -6.66 -21.52
C ARG A 93 -2.37 -7.32 -20.30
N SER A 94 -1.04 -7.40 -20.24
CA SER A 94 -0.33 -7.97 -19.09
C SER A 94 -0.54 -7.18 -17.79
N ARG A 95 -0.71 -5.85 -17.88
CA ARG A 95 -1.04 -5.00 -16.73
C ARG A 95 -2.50 -5.14 -16.33
N LEU A 96 -3.37 -5.27 -17.33
CA LEU A 96 -4.79 -5.55 -17.12
C LEU A 96 -4.98 -6.91 -16.42
N ASP A 97 -4.30 -7.96 -16.89
CA ASP A 97 -4.37 -9.30 -16.33
C ASP A 97 -3.85 -9.34 -14.88
N ALA A 98 -2.84 -8.54 -14.54
CA ALA A 98 -2.33 -8.42 -13.18
C ALA A 98 -3.37 -7.81 -12.22
N VAL A 99 -4.05 -6.73 -12.64
CA VAL A 99 -5.11 -6.07 -11.86
C VAL A 99 -6.36 -6.96 -11.75
N LEU A 100 -6.74 -7.65 -12.83
CA LEU A 100 -7.88 -8.57 -12.83
C LEU A 100 -7.65 -9.79 -11.92
N SER A 101 -6.40 -10.29 -11.87
CA SER A 101 -6.00 -11.39 -10.99
C SER A 101 -6.08 -11.00 -9.52
N GLU A 102 -5.75 -9.76 -9.18
CA GLU A 102 -5.84 -9.22 -7.81
C GLU A 102 -7.30 -9.10 -7.34
N LEU A 103 -8.21 -8.75 -8.25
CA LEU A 103 -9.63 -8.56 -7.94
C LEU A 103 -10.46 -9.87 -7.91
N ALA A 104 -9.87 -11.01 -8.25
CA ALA A 104 -10.57 -12.29 -8.47
C ALA A 104 -11.74 -12.20 -9.48
N LEU A 105 -11.79 -11.14 -10.30
CA LEU A 105 -12.84 -10.88 -11.29
C LEU A 105 -12.75 -11.77 -12.53
N GLY A 106 -11.71 -12.60 -12.62
CA GLY A 106 -11.43 -13.45 -13.78
C GLY A 106 -12.33 -14.67 -13.97
N GLN A 107 -13.33 -14.91 -13.12
CA GLN A 107 -14.13 -16.14 -13.19
C GLN A 107 -15.44 -16.01 -13.99
N SER A 108 -16.01 -14.81 -14.16
CA SER A 108 -17.22 -14.62 -14.98
C SER A 108 -16.92 -14.10 -16.39
N GLY A 109 -15.76 -13.45 -16.57
CA GLY A 109 -15.31 -12.81 -17.82
C GLY A 109 -16.23 -11.74 -18.41
N LEU A 110 -17.32 -11.38 -17.72
CA LEU A 110 -18.25 -10.34 -18.07
C LEU A 110 -18.26 -9.29 -16.95
N LEU A 111 -17.50 -8.22 -17.11
CA LEU A 111 -17.42 -7.15 -16.11
C LEU A 111 -18.70 -6.33 -16.06
N ASP A 112 -19.39 -6.32 -14.92
CA ASP A 112 -20.52 -5.43 -14.69
C ASP A 112 -20.07 -3.96 -14.52
N PRO A 113 -21.00 -2.98 -14.60
CA PRO A 113 -20.70 -1.56 -14.37
C PRO A 113 -19.89 -1.23 -13.10
N LYS A 114 -20.15 -1.93 -11.98
CA LYS A 114 -19.46 -1.69 -10.71
C LYS A 114 -18.03 -2.24 -10.75
N GLU A 115 -17.84 -3.37 -11.41
CA GLU A 115 -16.52 -3.97 -11.60
C GLU A 115 -15.66 -3.15 -12.57
N ALA A 116 -16.27 -2.55 -13.60
CA ALA A 116 -15.60 -1.61 -14.49
C ALA A 116 -15.11 -0.34 -13.75
N VAL A 117 -15.89 0.20 -12.82
CA VAL A 117 -15.48 1.33 -11.97
C VAL A 117 -14.29 0.95 -11.09
N ARG A 118 -14.34 -0.21 -10.42
CA ARG A 118 -13.22 -0.73 -9.62
C ARG A 118 -11.96 -0.92 -10.44
N LEU A 119 -12.10 -1.37 -11.67
CA LEU A 119 -10.97 -1.52 -12.58
C LEU A 119 -10.37 -0.14 -12.96
N GLY A 120 -11.20 0.88 -13.15
CA GLY A 120 -10.76 2.28 -13.36
C GLY A 120 -10.12 2.95 -12.14
N GLU A 121 -10.48 2.53 -10.92
CA GLU A 121 -9.83 2.98 -9.68
C GLU A 121 -8.39 2.44 -9.54
N LEU A 122 -8.15 1.22 -10.05
CA LEU A 122 -6.89 0.47 -9.86
C LEU A 122 -5.97 0.52 -11.07
N ALA A 123 -6.53 0.67 -12.26
CA ALA A 123 -5.79 0.86 -13.50
C ALA A 123 -6.10 2.25 -14.07
N PRO A 124 -5.11 2.96 -14.63
CA PRO A 124 -5.31 4.28 -15.24
C PRO A 124 -6.02 4.14 -16.59
N ILE A 125 -7.28 3.71 -16.58
CA ILE A 125 -8.14 3.47 -17.74
C ILE A 125 -9.39 4.36 -17.65
N ASP A 126 -9.87 4.82 -18.80
CA ASP A 126 -11.05 5.68 -18.90
C ASP A 126 -12.30 4.89 -19.34
N ALA A 127 -12.11 3.82 -20.11
CA ALA A 127 -13.20 2.96 -20.55
C ALA A 127 -12.76 1.49 -20.66
N VAL A 128 -13.73 0.59 -20.56
CA VAL A 128 -13.55 -0.87 -20.63
C VAL A 128 -14.43 -1.44 -21.72
N PHE A 129 -13.82 -2.14 -22.67
CA PHE A 129 -14.52 -2.95 -23.66
C PHE A 129 -14.66 -4.39 -23.16
N SER A 130 -15.89 -4.89 -23.12
CA SER A 130 -16.21 -6.26 -22.71
C SER A 130 -17.37 -6.83 -23.54
N GLY A 131 -17.51 -8.15 -23.57
CA GLY A 131 -18.62 -8.76 -24.29
C GLY A 131 -18.67 -10.27 -24.18
N THR A 132 -19.74 -10.82 -24.75
CA THR A 132 -19.99 -12.25 -24.83
C THR A 132 -20.19 -12.71 -26.27
N TYR A 133 -20.03 -14.01 -26.51
CA TYR A 133 -20.37 -14.63 -27.78
C TYR A 133 -21.15 -15.93 -27.59
N SER A 134 -21.99 -16.29 -28.56
CA SER A 134 -22.72 -17.55 -28.61
C SER A 134 -22.48 -18.21 -29.95
N GLU A 135 -21.94 -19.43 -29.93
CA GLU A 135 -21.83 -20.23 -31.14
C GLU A 135 -23.21 -20.81 -31.51
N LEU A 136 -23.63 -20.60 -32.76
CA LEU A 136 -24.80 -21.21 -33.37
C LEU A 136 -24.34 -22.17 -34.47
N LYS A 137 -25.27 -22.94 -35.07
CA LYS A 137 -24.90 -23.97 -36.07
C LYS A 137 -24.06 -23.42 -37.23
N SER A 138 -24.50 -22.30 -37.82
CA SER A 138 -23.87 -21.68 -38.99
C SER A 138 -23.36 -20.26 -38.73
N THR A 139 -23.58 -19.73 -37.54
CA THR A 139 -23.29 -18.34 -37.18
C THR A 139 -22.69 -18.24 -35.78
N VAL A 140 -22.10 -17.09 -35.46
CA VAL A 140 -21.70 -16.71 -34.11
C VAL A 140 -22.37 -15.39 -33.79
N ALA A 141 -23.12 -15.35 -32.69
CA ALA A 141 -23.67 -14.10 -32.17
C ALA A 141 -22.65 -13.46 -31.22
N VAL A 142 -22.35 -12.19 -31.38
CA VAL A 142 -21.41 -11.43 -30.56
C VAL A 142 -22.14 -10.23 -29.97
N ASN A 143 -22.04 -10.06 -28.65
CA ASN A 143 -22.63 -8.96 -27.90
C ASN A 143 -21.54 -8.23 -27.12
N THR A 144 -21.37 -6.93 -27.33
CA THR A 144 -20.28 -6.16 -26.76
C THR A 144 -20.78 -4.86 -26.18
N ARG A 145 -20.01 -4.30 -25.25
CA ARG A 145 -20.29 -3.04 -24.59
C ARG A 145 -19.01 -2.28 -24.28
N LEU A 146 -19.09 -0.96 -24.35
CA LEU A 146 -18.10 -0.03 -23.83
C LEU A 146 -18.64 0.59 -22.56
N ILE A 147 -17.89 0.50 -21.47
CA ILE A 147 -18.29 1.01 -20.15
C ILE A 147 -17.33 2.10 -19.74
N ASP A 148 -17.84 3.24 -19.27
CA ASP A 148 -17.05 4.29 -18.65
C ASP A 148 -16.49 3.78 -17.31
N ALA A 149 -15.17 3.80 -17.16
CA ALA A 149 -14.50 3.24 -15.99
C ALA A 149 -14.55 4.17 -14.76
N VAL A 150 -15.14 5.36 -14.88
CA VAL A 150 -15.29 6.33 -13.79
C VAL A 150 -16.73 6.34 -13.26
N SER A 151 -17.72 6.39 -14.15
CA SER A 151 -19.14 6.42 -13.78
C SER A 151 -19.83 5.06 -13.78
N GLY A 152 -19.28 4.08 -14.51
CA GLY A 152 -19.92 2.80 -14.78
C GLY A 152 -21.02 2.86 -15.84
N GLU A 153 -21.22 4.02 -16.49
CA GLU A 153 -22.23 4.15 -17.55
C GLU A 153 -21.83 3.34 -18.79
N ILE A 154 -22.80 2.67 -19.41
CA ILE A 154 -22.59 1.97 -20.68
C ILE A 154 -22.64 3.03 -21.79
N LEU A 155 -21.47 3.36 -22.34
CA LEU A 155 -21.30 4.36 -23.41
C LEU A 155 -21.84 3.87 -24.74
N MET A 156 -21.69 2.57 -25.03
CA MET A 156 -22.26 1.94 -26.22
C MET A 156 -22.47 0.44 -26.04
N THR A 157 -23.39 -0.11 -26.84
CA THR A 157 -23.55 -1.56 -27.04
C THR A 157 -23.51 -1.88 -28.53
N TYR A 158 -23.00 -3.06 -28.86
CA TYR A 158 -22.95 -3.55 -30.23
C TYR A 158 -23.20 -5.05 -30.27
N SER A 159 -24.22 -5.43 -31.04
CA SER A 159 -24.66 -6.80 -31.22
C SER A 159 -24.66 -7.14 -32.71
N VAL A 160 -24.03 -8.25 -33.07
CA VAL A 160 -23.93 -8.72 -34.45
C VAL A 160 -23.97 -10.24 -34.51
N GLU A 161 -24.51 -10.77 -35.59
CA GLU A 161 -24.45 -12.19 -35.92
C GLU A 161 -23.63 -12.36 -37.20
N MET A 162 -22.57 -13.16 -37.13
CA MET A 162 -21.62 -13.42 -38.22
C MET A 162 -21.71 -14.87 -38.69
N LEU A 163 -21.57 -15.12 -39.99
CA LEU A 163 -21.43 -16.49 -40.50
C LEU A 163 -20.08 -17.08 -40.08
N LYS A 164 -20.07 -18.38 -39.75
CA LYS A 164 -18.82 -19.13 -39.60
C LYS A 164 -18.30 -19.50 -40.98
N ASP A 165 -17.25 -18.84 -41.43
CA ASP A 165 -16.44 -19.33 -42.55
C ASP A 165 -15.51 -20.46 -42.07
N GLU A 166 -14.82 -21.12 -43.00
CA GLU A 166 -13.93 -22.26 -42.70
C GLU A 166 -12.84 -21.90 -41.66
N GLN A 167 -12.38 -20.64 -41.65
CA GLN A 167 -11.40 -20.16 -40.69
C GLN A 167 -12.02 -19.97 -39.30
N LEU A 168 -13.21 -19.37 -39.22
CA LEU A 168 -13.93 -19.18 -37.97
C LEU A 168 -14.40 -20.52 -37.38
N GLU A 169 -14.84 -21.49 -38.20
CA GLU A 169 -15.17 -22.84 -37.74
C GLU A 169 -13.99 -23.49 -37.02
N SER A 170 -12.77 -23.33 -37.54
CA SER A 170 -11.56 -23.89 -36.93
C SER A 170 -11.29 -23.40 -35.50
N LEU A 171 -11.80 -22.21 -35.13
CA LEU A 171 -11.65 -21.62 -33.80
C LEU A 171 -12.59 -22.24 -32.74
N PHE A 172 -13.62 -22.97 -33.18
CA PHE A 172 -14.57 -23.68 -32.32
C PHE A 172 -14.34 -25.20 -32.30
N THR A 173 -13.57 -25.74 -33.25
CA THR A 173 -13.34 -27.19 -33.40
C THR A 173 -12.05 -27.72 -32.79
N ALA A 174 -11.36 -26.92 -31.96
CA ALA A 174 -10.02 -27.27 -31.42
C ALA A 174 -9.98 -28.58 -30.60
N ASP A 175 -11.13 -29.19 -30.32
CA ASP A 175 -11.24 -30.44 -29.55
C ASP A 175 -11.82 -31.63 -30.36
N LYS A 176 -11.88 -31.56 -31.70
CA LYS A 176 -12.35 -32.66 -32.56
C LYS A 176 -11.41 -33.13 -33.67
N LEU A 177 -10.16 -32.68 -33.68
CA LEU A 177 -9.12 -33.13 -34.63
C LEU A 177 -7.89 -33.66 -33.88
N ASN A 178 -8.06 -34.77 -33.15
CA ASN A 178 -7.20 -35.96 -33.20
C ASN A 178 -7.66 -36.97 -32.16
N LYS A 179 -8.52 -37.91 -32.58
CA LYS A 179 -8.81 -39.15 -31.84
C LYS A 179 -7.91 -40.29 -32.35
N ASP A 180 -6.66 -39.97 -32.63
CA ASP A 180 -5.60 -40.96 -32.83
C ASP A 180 -4.90 -41.14 -31.48
N VAL A 181 -5.42 -42.09 -30.68
CA VAL A 181 -4.87 -42.62 -29.41
C VAL A 181 -4.43 -41.55 -28.39
N ASP A 182 -5.23 -41.35 -27.33
CA ASP A 182 -4.77 -40.64 -26.11
C ASP A 182 -3.68 -41.46 -25.40
N LEU A 183 -2.46 -41.38 -25.93
CA LEU A 183 -1.28 -42.09 -25.47
C LEU A 183 -0.90 -41.62 -24.05
N CYS A 184 -1.04 -40.32 -23.77
CA CYS A 184 -0.74 -39.75 -22.45
C CYS A 184 -1.74 -40.21 -21.38
N GLY A 185 -3.05 -40.22 -21.66
CA GLY A 185 -4.06 -40.71 -20.71
C GLY A 185 -3.90 -42.20 -20.39
N GLN A 186 -3.63 -43.04 -21.40
CA GLN A 186 -3.34 -44.46 -21.18
C GLN A 186 -2.05 -44.69 -20.37
N GLN A 187 -1.01 -43.88 -20.63
CA GLN A 187 0.22 -43.91 -19.84
C GLN A 187 -0.02 -43.43 -18.40
N GLN A 188 -0.90 -42.45 -18.19
CA GLN A 188 -1.25 -41.93 -16.87
C GLN A 188 -1.95 -42.99 -16.01
N ASP A 189 -2.91 -43.74 -16.56
CA ASP A 189 -3.57 -44.82 -15.82
C ASP A 189 -2.62 -45.96 -15.46
N LYS A 190 -1.70 -46.31 -16.38
CA LYS A 190 -0.63 -47.27 -16.09
C LYS A 190 0.29 -46.76 -14.99
N LEU A 191 0.68 -45.49 -15.03
CA LEU A 191 1.52 -44.88 -14.00
C LEU A 191 0.83 -44.91 -12.63
N ARG A 192 -0.46 -44.57 -12.55
CA ARG A 192 -1.21 -44.57 -11.28
C ARG A 192 -1.19 -45.92 -10.59
N ASN A 193 -1.29 -47.01 -11.34
CA ASN A 193 -1.16 -48.36 -10.79
C ASN A 193 0.24 -48.60 -10.19
N LEU A 194 1.31 -48.13 -10.84
CA LEU A 194 2.68 -48.23 -10.33
C LEU A 194 2.91 -47.31 -9.11
N LEU A 195 2.25 -46.15 -9.05
CA LEU A 195 2.34 -45.22 -7.93
C LEU A 195 1.61 -45.71 -6.67
N ASN A 196 0.72 -46.71 -6.79
CA ASN A 196 0.03 -47.31 -5.64
C ASN A 196 0.92 -48.27 -4.85
N ASP A 197 1.99 -48.80 -5.44
CA ASP A 197 2.94 -49.70 -4.76
C ASP A 197 4.38 -49.17 -4.87
N LEU A 198 4.79 -48.40 -3.86
CA LEU A 198 6.15 -47.88 -3.70
C LEU A 198 6.85 -48.53 -2.49
N SER A 199 6.49 -49.77 -2.16
CA SER A 199 6.88 -50.45 -0.91
C SER A 199 8.36 -50.85 -0.84
N ASN A 200 9.05 -50.97 -1.96
CA ASN A 200 10.44 -51.42 -2.03
C ASN A 200 11.21 -50.84 -3.23
N SER A 201 12.53 -51.01 -3.23
CA SER A 201 13.43 -50.45 -4.25
C SER A 201 13.19 -50.99 -5.67
N GLU A 202 12.71 -52.22 -5.81
CA GLU A 202 12.39 -52.81 -7.12
C GLU A 202 11.17 -52.14 -7.73
N MET A 203 10.09 -51.97 -6.95
CA MET A 203 8.87 -51.29 -7.42
C MET A 203 9.12 -49.82 -7.72
N ILE A 204 9.91 -49.13 -6.88
CA ILE A 204 10.34 -47.75 -7.13
C ILE A 204 11.11 -47.67 -8.45
N SER A 205 12.05 -48.60 -8.70
CA SER A 205 12.82 -48.62 -9.95
C SER A 205 11.93 -48.88 -11.17
N LYS A 206 10.96 -49.78 -11.07
CA LYS A 206 9.96 -50.02 -12.15
C LYS A 206 9.15 -48.78 -12.45
N MET A 207 8.63 -48.10 -11.41
CA MET A 207 7.87 -46.86 -11.56
C MET A 207 8.72 -45.75 -12.18
N VAL A 208 9.95 -45.55 -11.71
CA VAL A 208 10.87 -44.53 -12.23
C VAL A 208 11.23 -44.80 -13.69
N ASN A 209 11.58 -46.04 -14.05
CA ASN A 209 11.94 -46.38 -15.43
C ASN A 209 10.76 -46.15 -16.38
N PHE A 210 9.54 -46.46 -15.94
CA PHE A 210 8.34 -46.13 -16.69
C PHE A 210 8.15 -44.61 -16.83
N ALA A 211 8.26 -43.87 -15.73
CA ALA A 211 8.10 -42.42 -15.74
C ALA A 211 9.14 -41.71 -16.64
N VAL A 212 10.42 -42.08 -16.57
CA VAL A 212 11.50 -41.48 -17.40
C VAL A 212 11.34 -41.79 -18.90
N SER A 213 10.61 -42.85 -19.25
CA SER A 213 10.31 -43.16 -20.65
C SER A 213 9.28 -42.21 -21.27
N ILE A 214 8.56 -41.45 -20.43
CA ILE A 214 7.55 -40.48 -20.83
C ILE A 214 8.20 -39.09 -20.85
N PRO A 215 8.01 -38.28 -21.91
CA PRO A 215 8.54 -36.94 -21.96
C PRO A 215 7.79 -36.04 -20.97
N PHE A 216 8.53 -35.19 -20.23
CA PHE A 216 7.93 -34.14 -19.41
C PHE A 216 7.72 -32.88 -20.24
N ASP A 217 6.77 -32.92 -21.17
CA ASP A 217 6.38 -31.82 -22.06
C ASP A 217 4.97 -31.29 -21.74
N MET A 218 4.44 -30.42 -22.61
CA MET A 218 3.10 -29.83 -22.43
C MET A 218 1.96 -30.83 -22.68
N GLU A 219 2.22 -31.95 -23.36
CA GLU A 219 1.22 -32.93 -23.75
C GLU A 219 1.03 -33.98 -22.65
N CYS A 220 2.13 -34.57 -22.17
CA CYS A 220 2.12 -35.63 -21.14
C CYS A 220 2.50 -35.12 -19.73
N GLY A 221 2.78 -33.83 -19.53
CA GLY A 221 3.39 -33.30 -18.30
C GLY A 221 2.63 -33.54 -16.99
N LYS A 222 1.30 -33.73 -17.04
CA LYS A 222 0.44 -34.08 -15.88
C LYS A 222 0.96 -35.31 -15.12
N ILE A 223 1.53 -36.27 -15.85
CA ILE A 223 2.11 -37.51 -15.32
C ILE A 223 3.25 -37.20 -14.35
N HIS A 224 4.17 -36.30 -14.73
CA HIS A 224 5.34 -35.99 -13.92
C HIS A 224 5.03 -35.16 -12.69
N PHE A 225 4.00 -34.30 -12.73
CA PHE A 225 3.52 -33.63 -11.53
C PHE A 225 3.01 -34.63 -10.48
N GLU A 226 2.36 -35.72 -10.91
CA GLU A 226 1.91 -36.80 -10.04
C GLU A 226 3.08 -37.61 -9.45
N VAL A 227 4.08 -37.94 -10.28
CA VAL A 227 5.31 -38.61 -9.83
C VAL A 227 6.07 -37.75 -8.83
N ILE A 228 6.31 -36.47 -9.13
CA ILE A 228 6.98 -35.51 -8.25
C ILE A 228 6.25 -35.43 -6.91
N SER A 229 4.92 -35.29 -6.93
CA SER A 229 4.09 -35.25 -5.73
C SER A 229 4.25 -36.50 -4.87
N ARG A 230 4.23 -37.70 -5.48
CA ARG A 230 4.37 -38.98 -4.78
C ARG A 230 5.78 -39.16 -4.21
N LEU A 231 6.83 -38.93 -5.00
CA LEU A 231 8.22 -39.03 -4.54
C LEU A 231 8.49 -38.06 -3.38
N THR A 232 8.00 -36.82 -3.48
CA THR A 232 8.10 -35.83 -2.41
C THR A 232 7.40 -36.29 -1.14
N ARG A 233 6.14 -36.74 -1.25
CA ARG A 233 5.33 -37.19 -0.10
C ARG A 233 5.96 -38.35 0.66
N TYR A 234 6.55 -39.31 -0.06
CA TYR A 234 7.17 -40.49 0.53
C TYR A 234 8.68 -40.35 0.77
N LYS A 235 9.27 -39.18 0.50
CA LYS A 235 10.72 -38.90 0.62
C LYS A 235 11.58 -39.94 -0.10
N ILE A 236 11.20 -40.28 -1.32
CA ILE A 236 11.89 -41.27 -2.14
C ILE A 236 12.89 -40.55 -3.05
N GLU A 237 14.16 -40.92 -2.93
CA GLU A 237 15.23 -40.43 -3.79
C GLU A 237 15.51 -41.38 -4.95
N SER A 238 15.69 -40.82 -6.15
CA SER A 238 16.03 -41.60 -7.35
C SER A 238 16.97 -40.81 -8.25
N LYS A 239 18.21 -41.31 -8.39
CA LYS A 239 19.23 -40.70 -9.26
C LYS A 239 18.81 -40.68 -10.73
N ALA A 240 18.11 -41.72 -11.20
CA ALA A 240 17.62 -41.78 -12.57
C ALA A 240 16.56 -40.72 -12.85
N TYR A 241 15.59 -40.56 -11.93
CA TYR A 241 14.56 -39.53 -12.06
C TYR A 241 15.13 -38.12 -11.91
N HIS A 242 16.04 -37.93 -10.96
CA HIS A 242 16.76 -36.67 -10.76
C HIS A 242 17.50 -36.22 -12.04
N ASN A 243 18.28 -37.10 -12.66
CA ASN A 243 18.97 -36.83 -13.93
C ASN A 243 18.00 -36.50 -15.08
N PHE A 244 16.84 -37.16 -15.12
CA PHE A 244 15.79 -36.85 -16.07
C PHE A 244 15.27 -35.42 -15.87
N LEU A 245 14.99 -35.00 -14.63
CA LEU A 245 14.54 -33.64 -14.34
C LEU A 245 15.59 -32.57 -14.68
N LEU A 246 16.88 -32.83 -14.40
CA LEU A 246 17.98 -31.94 -14.82
C LEU A 246 17.99 -31.75 -16.34
N LYS A 247 17.84 -32.84 -17.11
CA LYS A 247 17.78 -32.78 -18.57
C LYS A 247 16.56 -32.02 -19.05
N THR A 248 15.39 -32.25 -18.45
CA THR A 248 14.15 -31.55 -18.76
C THR A 248 14.31 -30.06 -18.52
N LEU A 249 14.79 -29.64 -17.35
CA LEU A 249 14.98 -28.24 -16.99
C LEU A 249 15.91 -27.51 -17.97
N LYS A 250 17.01 -28.16 -18.36
CA LYS A 250 17.96 -27.62 -19.35
C LYS A 250 17.34 -27.42 -20.73
N GLY A 251 16.33 -28.23 -21.08
CA GLY A 251 15.61 -28.16 -22.36
C GLY A 251 14.46 -27.14 -22.38
N ILE A 252 14.19 -26.43 -21.28
CA ILE A 252 13.15 -25.40 -21.26
C ILE A 252 13.70 -24.10 -21.86
N ASP A 253 13.17 -23.74 -23.03
CA ASP A 253 13.56 -22.52 -23.75
C ASP A 253 12.97 -21.26 -23.09
N PHE A 254 11.71 -21.32 -22.67
CA PHE A 254 10.95 -20.18 -22.12
C PHE A 254 10.38 -20.46 -20.72
N PRO A 255 11.22 -20.48 -19.67
CA PRO A 255 10.81 -20.88 -18.32
C PRO A 255 9.82 -19.92 -17.62
N GLN A 256 9.57 -18.74 -18.19
CA GLN A 256 8.73 -17.69 -17.61
C GLN A 256 7.28 -18.12 -17.37
N ASN A 257 6.71 -18.90 -18.31
CA ASN A 257 5.32 -19.38 -18.27
C ASN A 257 5.25 -20.91 -18.25
N ASP A 258 6.32 -21.54 -17.77
CA ASP A 258 6.46 -22.98 -17.75
C ASP A 258 6.47 -23.49 -16.31
N GLU A 259 5.36 -24.11 -15.90
CA GLU A 259 5.21 -24.64 -14.55
C GLU A 259 6.21 -25.75 -14.22
N ARG A 260 6.77 -26.43 -15.24
CA ARG A 260 7.75 -27.50 -15.04
C ARG A 260 9.01 -26.94 -14.39
N GLY A 261 9.48 -25.79 -14.84
CA GLY A 261 10.74 -25.20 -14.38
C GLY A 261 10.76 -24.98 -12.87
N ILE A 262 9.80 -24.21 -12.36
CA ILE A 262 9.70 -23.94 -10.92
C ILE A 262 9.38 -25.19 -10.10
N THR A 263 8.59 -26.13 -10.66
CA THR A 263 8.26 -27.39 -9.98
C THR A 263 9.49 -28.27 -9.80
N ILE A 264 10.34 -28.38 -10.83
CA ILE A 264 11.59 -29.12 -10.77
C ILE A 264 12.52 -28.51 -9.72
N LEU A 265 12.65 -27.18 -9.68
CA LEU A 265 13.49 -26.51 -8.68
C LEU A 265 13.00 -26.75 -7.24
N ARG A 266 11.69 -26.69 -7.02
CA ARG A 266 11.10 -27.04 -5.71
C ARG A 266 11.36 -28.49 -5.34
N PHE A 267 11.34 -29.39 -6.33
CA PHE A 267 11.64 -30.80 -6.10
C PHE A 267 13.10 -31.04 -5.71
N PHE A 268 14.06 -30.36 -6.35
CA PHE A 268 15.47 -30.39 -5.95
C PHE A 268 15.65 -29.97 -4.49
N GLY A 269 15.01 -28.86 -4.09
CA GLY A 269 15.06 -28.38 -2.71
C GLY A 269 14.35 -29.25 -1.65
N ASN A 270 13.73 -30.38 -2.01
CA ASN A 270 13.03 -31.24 -1.05
C ASN A 270 13.98 -31.89 -0.02
N ASP A 271 15.23 -32.14 -0.42
CA ASP A 271 16.26 -32.66 0.49
C ASP A 271 16.84 -31.56 1.39
N LYS A 272 16.31 -30.33 1.28
CA LYS A 272 16.66 -29.12 2.03
C LYS A 272 17.99 -28.50 1.60
N THR A 273 18.62 -29.03 0.56
CA THR A 273 19.87 -28.51 -0.01
C THR A 273 19.69 -28.25 -1.50
N ILE A 274 20.65 -27.53 -2.08
CA ILE A 274 20.76 -27.40 -3.54
C ILE A 274 22.24 -27.59 -3.85
N ASP A 275 22.58 -28.68 -4.50
CA ASP A 275 23.96 -28.99 -4.88
C ASP A 275 24.48 -28.10 -6.03
N GLN A 276 25.73 -28.29 -6.46
CA GLN A 276 26.31 -27.48 -7.51
C GLN A 276 25.67 -27.75 -8.90
N THR A 277 25.30 -28.99 -9.19
CA THR A 277 24.70 -29.38 -10.48
C THR A 277 23.28 -28.82 -10.61
N GLU A 278 22.51 -28.91 -9.53
CA GLU A 278 21.16 -28.33 -9.41
C GLU A 278 21.22 -26.81 -9.50
N TRP A 279 22.17 -26.18 -8.81
CA TRP A 279 22.40 -24.74 -8.91
C TRP A 279 22.75 -24.31 -10.34
N ASP A 280 23.73 -24.94 -10.98
CA ASP A 280 24.17 -24.55 -12.32
C ASP A 280 23.02 -24.67 -13.34
N THR A 281 22.25 -25.76 -13.26
CA THR A 281 21.12 -26.02 -14.16
C THR A 281 19.95 -25.09 -13.86
N GLY A 282 19.60 -24.93 -12.59
CA GLY A 282 18.47 -24.11 -12.17
C GLY A 282 18.70 -22.62 -12.32
N TYR A 283 19.91 -22.15 -12.02
CA TYR A 283 20.29 -20.76 -12.22
C TYR A 283 20.34 -20.42 -13.72
N ALA A 284 20.80 -21.33 -14.58
CA ALA A 284 20.71 -21.14 -16.02
C ALA A 284 19.26 -20.93 -16.52
N ALA A 285 18.28 -21.62 -15.94
CA ALA A 285 16.87 -21.39 -16.21
C ALA A 285 16.38 -20.05 -15.61
N ALA A 286 16.77 -19.73 -14.38
CA ALA A 286 16.42 -18.47 -13.71
C ALA A 286 16.89 -17.22 -14.47
N LYS A 287 18.02 -17.31 -15.20
CA LYS A 287 18.51 -16.20 -16.03
C LYS A 287 17.60 -15.84 -17.21
N LYS A 288 16.64 -16.69 -17.57
CA LYS A 288 15.72 -16.51 -18.71
C LYS A 288 14.30 -16.09 -18.29
N VAL A 289 14.07 -15.76 -17.00
CA VAL A 289 12.75 -15.33 -16.50
C VAL A 289 12.73 -13.83 -16.17
N SER A 290 11.53 -13.26 -16.13
CA SER A 290 11.25 -11.86 -15.75
C SER A 290 11.41 -11.64 -14.25
N GLY A 291 11.46 -10.37 -13.82
CA GLY A 291 11.74 -9.99 -12.42
C GLY A 291 10.79 -10.57 -11.38
N PHE A 292 9.48 -10.65 -11.67
CA PHE A 292 8.52 -11.23 -10.72
C PHE A 292 8.76 -12.74 -10.54
N THR A 293 8.86 -13.49 -11.63
CA THR A 293 9.11 -14.94 -11.62
C THR A 293 10.50 -15.29 -11.09
N LEU A 294 11.48 -14.44 -11.35
CA LEU A 294 12.85 -14.59 -10.86
C LEU A 294 12.88 -14.75 -9.33
N SER A 295 12.06 -14.00 -8.59
CA SER A 295 12.00 -14.13 -7.13
C SER A 295 11.63 -15.55 -6.66
N SER A 296 10.73 -16.23 -7.37
CA SER A 296 10.32 -17.60 -7.05
C SER A 296 11.41 -18.63 -7.37
N TYR A 297 12.10 -18.44 -8.49
CA TYR A 297 13.24 -19.29 -8.88
C TYR A 297 14.42 -19.12 -7.92
N LEU A 298 14.81 -17.88 -7.62
CA LEU A 298 15.86 -17.58 -6.65
C LEU A 298 15.53 -18.13 -5.27
N ARG A 299 14.27 -18.04 -4.83
CA ARG A 299 13.86 -18.61 -3.55
C ARG A 299 14.09 -20.12 -3.50
N ALA A 300 13.68 -20.86 -4.54
CA ALA A 300 13.89 -22.30 -4.59
C ALA A 300 15.38 -22.69 -4.59
N LEU A 301 16.23 -21.86 -5.22
CA LEU A 301 17.67 -22.12 -5.34
C LEU A 301 18.51 -21.69 -4.13
N LEU A 302 18.11 -20.62 -3.45
CA LEU A 302 18.84 -20.02 -2.34
C LEU A 302 18.36 -20.54 -0.99
N LEU A 303 17.05 -20.75 -0.85
CA LEU A 303 16.41 -21.08 0.42
C LEU A 303 15.41 -22.25 0.27
N PRO A 304 15.85 -23.44 -0.21
CA PRO A 304 15.06 -24.67 -0.15
C PRO A 304 14.56 -25.01 1.26
N ASP A 305 15.32 -24.69 2.32
CA ASP A 305 14.92 -24.84 3.73
C ASP A 305 15.49 -23.71 4.62
N VAL A 306 14.97 -23.64 5.85
CA VAL A 306 15.22 -22.59 6.87
C VAL A 306 16.63 -22.60 7.46
N GLN A 307 17.39 -23.66 7.23
CA GLN A 307 18.69 -23.90 7.89
C GLN A 307 19.90 -23.91 6.94
N ASN A 308 19.80 -23.27 5.78
CA ASN A 308 20.95 -23.20 4.88
C ASN A 308 22.15 -22.47 5.49
N ASP A 309 23.33 -22.85 5.01
CA ASP A 309 24.57 -22.15 5.27
C ASP A 309 24.52 -20.75 4.64
N ASP A 310 24.53 -19.72 5.50
CA ASP A 310 24.48 -18.31 5.08
C ASP A 310 25.57 -17.97 4.07
N GLN A 311 26.74 -18.58 4.19
CA GLN A 311 27.86 -18.32 3.28
C GLN A 311 27.53 -18.77 1.86
N ILE A 312 26.83 -19.90 1.72
CA ILE A 312 26.39 -20.40 0.41
C ILE A 312 25.33 -19.47 -0.18
N VAL A 313 24.36 -19.05 0.63
CA VAL A 313 23.29 -18.14 0.19
C VAL A 313 23.86 -16.81 -0.28
N LEU A 314 24.72 -16.18 0.52
CA LEU A 314 25.32 -14.89 0.20
C LEU A 314 26.25 -14.97 -1.01
N LYS A 315 27.07 -16.02 -1.13
CA LYS A 315 27.92 -16.24 -2.31
C LYS A 315 27.11 -16.43 -3.59
N ARG A 316 26.00 -17.15 -3.53
CA ARG A 316 25.09 -17.32 -4.67
C ARG A 316 24.36 -16.03 -5.01
N ALA A 317 23.96 -15.24 -4.01
CA ALA A 317 23.37 -13.93 -4.23
C ALA A 317 24.38 -12.96 -4.89
N GLU A 318 25.66 -13.01 -4.50
CA GLU A 318 26.74 -12.27 -5.14
C GLU A 318 26.88 -12.62 -6.62
N ILE A 319 26.88 -13.92 -6.97
CA ILE A 319 26.88 -14.37 -8.37
C ILE A 319 25.70 -13.76 -9.14
N VAL A 320 24.50 -13.78 -8.55
CA VAL A 320 23.29 -13.24 -9.17
C VAL A 320 23.42 -11.74 -9.41
N MET A 321 23.89 -10.98 -8.42
CA MET A 321 24.05 -9.53 -8.55
C MET A 321 25.15 -9.15 -9.53
N ASN A 322 26.26 -9.90 -9.57
CA ASN A 322 27.31 -9.71 -10.56
C ASN A 322 26.82 -9.99 -11.99
N ASP A 323 26.05 -11.05 -12.20
CA ASP A 323 25.44 -11.33 -13.50
C ASP A 323 24.39 -10.28 -13.90
N ALA A 324 23.66 -9.71 -12.93
CA ALA A 324 22.76 -8.58 -13.16
C ALA A 324 23.51 -7.33 -13.65
N ALA A 325 24.61 -6.97 -13.00
CA ALA A 325 25.46 -5.84 -13.39
C ALA A 325 26.06 -6.01 -14.80
N ASN A 326 26.20 -7.25 -15.26
CA ASN A 326 26.67 -7.60 -16.59
C ASN A 326 25.54 -7.90 -17.60
N ALA A 327 24.30 -7.54 -17.30
CA ALA A 327 23.13 -7.74 -18.18
C ALA A 327 22.88 -9.20 -18.61
N LYS A 328 23.22 -10.18 -17.75
CA LYS A 328 23.10 -11.63 -18.04
C LYS A 328 21.80 -12.26 -17.51
N ILE A 329 20.91 -11.48 -16.92
CA ILE A 329 19.66 -11.95 -16.29
C ILE A 329 18.48 -11.28 -17.00
N GLY A 330 17.40 -12.03 -17.24
CA GLY A 330 16.21 -11.54 -17.96
C GLY A 330 16.13 -11.93 -19.44
N LEU A 331 16.99 -12.84 -19.90
CA LEU A 331 17.18 -13.07 -21.34
C LEU A 331 15.88 -13.51 -22.05
N PRO A 332 15.60 -12.99 -23.27
CA PRO A 332 16.50 -12.21 -24.14
C PRO A 332 16.59 -10.70 -23.82
N VAL A 333 15.74 -10.16 -22.96
CA VAL A 333 15.71 -8.71 -22.61
C VAL A 333 16.23 -8.53 -21.19
N SER A 334 17.49 -8.14 -21.04
CA SER A 334 18.13 -8.04 -19.72
C SER A 334 17.34 -7.17 -18.74
N LEU A 335 17.17 -7.66 -17.52
CA LEU A 335 16.62 -6.91 -16.39
C LEU A 335 17.68 -5.93 -15.85
N ASP A 336 17.23 -4.77 -15.38
CA ASP A 336 18.11 -3.85 -14.68
C ASP A 336 18.46 -4.34 -13.26
N VAL A 337 19.59 -3.85 -12.74
CA VAL A 337 20.13 -4.26 -11.43
C VAL A 337 19.13 -4.06 -10.30
N HIS A 338 18.36 -2.96 -10.32
CA HIS A 338 17.37 -2.68 -9.29
C HIS A 338 16.24 -3.72 -9.32
N THR A 339 15.72 -4.10 -10.49
CA THR A 339 14.71 -5.16 -10.59
C THR A 339 15.24 -6.51 -10.10
N VAL A 340 16.48 -6.87 -10.44
CA VAL A 340 17.08 -8.13 -9.94
C VAL A 340 17.29 -8.08 -8.43
N PHE A 341 17.77 -6.95 -7.89
CA PHE A 341 17.91 -6.75 -6.45
C PHE A 341 16.58 -6.97 -5.74
N PHE A 342 15.49 -6.35 -6.18
CA PHE A 342 14.20 -6.53 -5.51
C PHE A 342 13.58 -7.92 -5.74
N ALA A 343 13.91 -8.61 -6.83
CA ALA A 343 13.58 -10.03 -6.97
C ALA A 343 14.34 -10.88 -5.93
N MET A 344 15.62 -10.60 -5.70
CA MET A 344 16.45 -11.21 -4.66
C MET A 344 15.89 -10.93 -3.27
N MET A 345 15.57 -9.67 -2.96
CA MET A 345 15.00 -9.28 -1.67
C MET A 345 13.68 -10.01 -1.41
N ARG A 346 12.78 -10.12 -2.40
CA ARG A 346 11.54 -10.91 -2.27
C ARG A 346 11.82 -12.40 -2.03
N ALA A 347 12.84 -12.96 -2.68
CA ALA A 347 13.24 -14.36 -2.49
C ALA A 347 13.69 -14.64 -1.05
N VAL A 348 14.49 -13.74 -0.46
CA VAL A 348 15.04 -13.93 0.89
C VAL A 348 14.12 -13.42 2.02
N ASN A 349 13.19 -12.51 1.74
CA ASN A 349 12.33 -11.84 2.74
C ASN A 349 11.00 -12.56 3.03
N TYR A 350 10.62 -13.62 2.29
CA TYR A 350 9.28 -14.22 2.42
C TYR A 350 9.02 -14.96 3.76
N ASN A 351 10.06 -15.55 4.38
CA ASN A 351 9.94 -16.27 5.68
C ASN A 351 11.00 -15.85 6.74
N TYR A 352 12.11 -15.22 6.32
CA TYR A 352 13.30 -14.92 7.16
C TYR A 352 13.40 -13.43 7.50
N ALA A 353 12.28 -12.73 7.36
CA ALA A 353 12.12 -11.30 7.58
C ALA A 353 12.49 -10.80 8.99
N LYS A 354 12.59 -11.67 10.00
CA LYS A 354 12.52 -11.26 11.41
C LYS A 354 13.79 -10.62 11.98
N ASP A 355 14.95 -10.76 11.34
CA ASP A 355 16.24 -10.31 11.88
C ASP A 355 17.18 -9.69 10.82
N ASN A 356 16.66 -9.39 9.63
CA ASN A 356 17.41 -8.87 8.49
C ASN A 356 18.65 -9.68 8.09
N ARG A 357 18.75 -10.96 8.45
CA ARG A 357 19.93 -11.82 8.25
C ARG A 357 20.55 -11.71 6.86
N TYR A 358 19.72 -11.76 5.82
CA TYR A 358 20.16 -11.61 4.42
C TYR A 358 19.95 -10.19 3.88
N CYS A 359 18.87 -9.51 4.29
CA CYS A 359 18.54 -8.19 3.79
C CYS A 359 19.61 -7.14 4.12
N PHE A 360 20.20 -7.22 5.32
CA PHE A 360 21.21 -6.27 5.79
C PHE A 360 22.49 -6.29 4.95
N PRO A 361 23.22 -7.42 4.82
CA PRO A 361 24.45 -7.45 4.02
C PRO A 361 24.16 -7.17 2.54
N LEU A 362 23.08 -7.73 1.97
CA LEU A 362 22.74 -7.48 0.56
C LEU A 362 22.45 -6.01 0.30
N PHE A 363 21.68 -5.33 1.15
CA PHE A 363 21.47 -3.90 0.98
C PHE A 363 22.79 -3.12 1.14
N ALA A 364 23.60 -3.46 2.16
CA ALA A 364 24.87 -2.79 2.40
C ALA A 364 25.83 -2.84 1.19
N ASP A 365 25.92 -3.99 0.53
CA ASP A 365 26.84 -4.23 -0.59
C ASP A 365 26.37 -3.60 -1.91
N TYR A 366 25.05 -3.55 -2.14
CA TYR A 366 24.49 -3.19 -3.45
C TYR A 366 23.74 -1.84 -3.48
N LYS A 367 23.55 -1.15 -2.35
CA LYS A 367 22.80 0.11 -2.26
C LYS A 367 23.23 1.19 -3.26
N GLU A 368 24.50 1.27 -3.63
CA GLU A 368 25.04 2.27 -4.57
C GLU A 368 24.66 2.00 -6.03
N GLN A 369 24.24 0.76 -6.35
CA GLN A 369 23.83 0.35 -7.69
C GLN A 369 22.31 0.49 -7.90
N LEU A 370 21.56 0.87 -6.86
CA LEU A 370 20.11 0.96 -6.90
C LEU A 370 19.66 2.31 -7.49
N ASP A 371 18.54 2.27 -8.21
CA ASP A 371 17.85 3.46 -8.70
C ASP A 371 16.98 4.09 -7.60
N TYR A 372 17.35 5.30 -7.16
CA TYR A 372 16.64 6.10 -6.16
C TYR A 372 15.62 7.09 -6.75
N SER A 373 15.34 7.03 -8.06
CA SER A 373 14.32 7.89 -8.68
C SER A 373 12.92 7.63 -8.11
N ASP A 374 12.05 8.63 -8.16
CA ASP A 374 10.68 8.59 -7.59
C ASP A 374 9.86 7.34 -7.91
N LYS A 375 10.07 6.73 -9.08
CA LYS A 375 9.35 5.51 -9.48
C LYS A 375 9.79 4.26 -8.72
N LYS A 376 11.08 4.17 -8.39
CA LYS A 376 11.75 2.98 -7.83
C LYS A 376 12.17 3.17 -6.36
N GLY A 377 12.41 4.40 -5.94
CA GLY A 377 12.79 4.76 -4.57
C GLY A 377 11.78 4.33 -3.51
N THR A 378 10.47 4.30 -3.84
CA THR A 378 9.45 3.80 -2.91
C THR A 378 9.68 2.34 -2.49
N GLU A 379 10.22 1.48 -3.37
CA GLU A 379 10.56 0.10 -3.00
C GLU A 379 11.73 0.07 -2.00
N ILE A 380 12.73 0.95 -2.19
CA ILE A 380 13.87 1.12 -1.27
C ILE A 380 13.41 1.61 0.09
N LEU A 381 12.60 2.66 0.13
CA LEU A 381 12.05 3.19 1.38
C LEU A 381 11.26 2.11 2.13
N SER A 382 10.39 1.40 1.43
CA SER A 382 9.58 0.32 2.01
C SER A 382 10.46 -0.79 2.59
N LEU A 383 11.53 -1.17 1.89
CA LEU A 383 12.50 -2.15 2.37
C LEU A 383 13.20 -1.65 3.64
N LEU A 384 13.74 -0.44 3.62
CA LEU A 384 14.49 0.14 4.73
C LEU A 384 13.63 0.32 5.99
N GLN A 385 12.38 0.80 5.84
CA GLN A 385 11.45 0.92 6.96
C GLN A 385 11.13 -0.45 7.57
N ASN A 386 10.90 -1.47 6.75
CA ASN A 386 10.70 -2.83 7.23
C ASN A 386 11.93 -3.38 7.95
N MET A 387 13.13 -3.12 7.41
CA MET A 387 14.38 -3.52 8.05
C MET A 387 14.54 -2.85 9.42
N TYR A 388 14.27 -1.55 9.52
CA TYR A 388 14.41 -0.79 10.76
C TYR A 388 13.51 -1.29 11.90
N TRP A 389 12.25 -1.61 11.59
CA TRP A 389 11.27 -2.04 12.59
C TRP A 389 11.40 -3.51 13.00
N ARG A 390 12.07 -4.34 12.19
CA ARG A 390 12.32 -5.76 12.49
C ARG A 390 13.68 -5.99 13.13
N GLU A 391 14.58 -5.02 13.09
CA GLU A 391 15.93 -5.17 13.61
C GLU A 391 15.97 -5.15 15.14
N ASN A 392 16.47 -6.23 15.74
CA ASN A 392 16.65 -6.36 17.18
C ASN A 392 18.07 -6.00 17.62
N ASP A 393 19.06 -6.10 16.73
CA ASP A 393 20.44 -5.68 17.02
C ASP A 393 20.53 -4.14 16.95
N SER A 394 20.85 -3.51 18.07
CA SER A 394 20.92 -2.05 18.16
C SER A 394 21.90 -1.45 17.13
N GLY A 395 23.06 -2.09 16.91
CA GLY A 395 24.07 -1.58 15.98
C GLY A 395 23.62 -1.64 14.52
N LYS A 396 22.99 -2.74 14.11
CA LYS A 396 22.37 -2.84 12.78
C LYS A 396 21.22 -1.86 12.63
N ARG A 397 20.40 -1.67 13.67
CA ARG A 397 19.26 -0.75 13.63
C ARG A 397 19.72 0.70 13.41
N ASP A 398 20.81 1.10 14.06
CA ASP A 398 21.47 2.39 13.84
C ASP A 398 21.89 2.56 12.38
N ARG A 399 22.50 1.53 11.79
CA ARG A 399 22.92 1.55 10.37
C ARG A 399 21.74 1.65 9.40
N VAL A 400 20.64 0.95 9.67
CA VAL A 400 19.43 1.09 8.84
C VAL A 400 18.84 2.49 8.97
N LEU A 401 18.86 3.08 10.15
CA LEU A 401 18.46 4.48 10.35
C LEU A 401 19.36 5.44 9.56
N GLU A 402 20.67 5.22 9.54
CA GLU A 402 21.60 5.99 8.69
C GLU A 402 21.24 5.91 7.21
N TRP A 403 20.84 4.73 6.71
CA TRP A 403 20.39 4.58 5.32
C TRP A 403 19.05 5.26 5.04
N LEU A 404 18.10 5.25 5.98
CA LEU A 404 16.85 5.99 5.86
C LEU A 404 17.08 7.49 5.82
N ILE A 405 17.96 8.01 6.68
CA ILE A 405 18.37 9.41 6.68
C ILE A 405 19.04 9.78 5.35
N ALA A 406 19.96 8.95 4.86
CA ALA A 406 20.60 9.16 3.58
C ALA A 406 19.60 9.15 2.42
N TYR A 407 18.61 8.24 2.44
CA TYR A 407 17.53 8.19 1.46
C TYR A 407 16.77 9.53 1.41
N PHE A 408 16.24 10.00 2.54
CA PHE A 408 15.45 11.23 2.57
C PHE A 408 16.24 12.49 2.24
N ASN A 409 17.54 12.52 2.56
CA ASN A 409 18.40 13.66 2.26
C ASN A 409 18.85 13.73 0.79
N ASN A 410 18.73 12.64 0.03
CA ASN A 410 19.20 12.54 -1.36
C ASN A 410 18.09 12.55 -2.41
N ILE A 411 16.82 12.55 -2.00
CA ILE A 411 15.67 12.64 -2.92
C ILE A 411 15.14 14.07 -3.02
N GLU A 412 14.45 14.38 -4.11
CA GLU A 412 13.69 15.63 -4.23
C GLU A 412 12.45 15.57 -3.33
N ILE A 413 12.27 16.58 -2.48
CA ILE A 413 11.12 16.65 -1.59
C ILE A 413 9.93 17.30 -2.31
N ASN A 414 9.06 16.45 -2.84
CA ASN A 414 7.71 16.78 -3.32
C ASN A 414 6.63 16.33 -2.32
N ASP A 415 5.35 16.63 -2.58
CA ASP A 415 4.24 16.31 -1.68
C ASP A 415 4.20 14.84 -1.21
N LYS A 416 4.41 13.89 -2.11
CA LYS A 416 4.38 12.45 -1.80
C LYS A 416 5.58 12.07 -0.92
N SER A 417 6.79 12.44 -1.32
CA SER A 417 8.00 12.14 -0.55
C SER A 417 8.04 12.84 0.81
N ALA A 418 7.44 14.03 0.92
CA ALA A 418 7.25 14.73 2.18
C ALA A 418 6.28 13.96 3.08
N GLU A 419 5.18 13.43 2.53
CA GLU A 419 4.28 12.56 3.27
C GLU A 419 5.00 11.31 3.81
N ASP A 420 5.78 10.65 2.96
CA ASP A 420 6.60 9.49 3.35
C ASP A 420 7.61 9.84 4.48
N LEU A 421 8.26 10.99 4.37
CA LEU A 421 9.20 11.52 5.36
C LEU A 421 8.52 11.79 6.71
N TYR A 422 7.45 12.57 6.72
CA TYR A 422 6.74 12.95 7.94
C TYR A 422 6.02 11.75 8.58
N SER A 423 5.47 10.84 7.78
CA SER A 423 4.86 9.59 8.25
C SER A 423 5.89 8.74 9.00
N PHE A 424 7.09 8.56 8.42
CA PHE A 424 8.16 7.84 9.12
C PHE A 424 8.60 8.58 10.39
N ALA A 425 8.82 9.89 10.32
CA ALA A 425 9.28 10.71 11.44
C ALA A 425 8.29 10.68 12.64
N LYS A 426 6.97 10.67 12.37
CA LYS A 426 5.91 10.51 13.38
C LYS A 426 5.78 9.08 13.91
N SER A 427 6.16 8.09 13.12
CA SER A 427 6.15 6.69 13.55
C SER A 427 7.25 6.37 14.57
N LEU A 428 8.37 7.10 14.58
CA LEU A 428 9.49 6.84 15.49
C LEU A 428 9.10 6.93 16.99
N PRO A 429 8.52 8.04 17.50
CA PRO A 429 8.14 8.15 18.90
C PRO A 429 6.86 7.36 19.25
N THR A 430 6.20 6.79 18.24
CA THR A 430 4.96 6.04 18.40
C THR A 430 5.19 4.56 18.08
N LYS A 431 4.15 3.74 18.19
CA LYS A 431 4.24 2.33 17.79
C LYS A 431 4.45 2.25 16.27
N GLY A 432 5.42 1.47 15.81
CA GLY A 432 5.56 1.16 14.39
C GLY A 432 4.27 0.54 13.85
N ARG A 433 3.69 1.09 12.77
CA ARG A 433 2.51 0.50 12.12
C ARG A 433 2.95 -0.56 11.10
N GLY A 434 2.45 -1.78 11.23
CA GLY A 434 2.57 -2.83 10.21
C GLY A 434 2.44 -4.26 10.77
N ASN A 435 2.09 -5.22 9.92
CA ASN A 435 1.89 -6.65 10.25
C ASN A 435 3.16 -7.42 10.68
N TYR A 436 4.25 -6.73 11.04
CA TYR A 436 5.59 -7.33 11.11
C TYR A 436 6.45 -6.91 12.30
N ALA A 437 5.96 -6.07 13.23
CA ALA A 437 6.69 -5.79 14.47
C ALA A 437 6.53 -6.99 15.42
N ALA A 438 7.65 -7.51 15.94
CA ALA A 438 7.62 -8.59 16.92
C ALA A 438 7.03 -8.14 18.26
N ASP A 439 7.15 -6.84 18.59
CA ASP A 439 6.52 -6.19 19.73
C ASP A 439 6.33 -4.70 19.36
N ASP A 440 5.18 -4.10 19.66
CA ASP A 440 4.81 -2.68 19.43
C ASP A 440 5.67 -1.68 20.25
N ILE A 441 7.00 -1.70 20.12
CA ILE A 441 7.92 -0.89 20.92
C ILE A 441 8.30 0.37 20.15
N PRO A 442 8.14 1.58 20.73
CA PRO A 442 8.62 2.82 20.13
C PRO A 442 10.12 2.79 19.80
N ALA A 443 10.55 3.64 18.87
CA ALA A 443 11.97 3.83 18.64
C ALA A 443 12.66 4.41 19.90
N PRO A 444 13.94 4.07 20.12
CA PRO A 444 14.75 4.76 21.12
C PRO A 444 14.70 6.28 20.94
N GLU A 445 14.63 7.03 22.05
CA GLU A 445 14.51 8.50 22.01
C GLU A 445 15.65 9.17 21.21
N ASN A 446 16.88 8.63 21.32
CA ASN A 446 18.02 9.09 20.55
C ASN A 446 17.85 8.92 19.03
N HIS A 447 17.05 7.96 18.56
CA HIS A 447 16.78 7.80 17.12
C HIS A 447 15.84 8.90 16.61
N VAL A 448 14.84 9.27 17.42
CA VAL A 448 13.94 10.40 17.11
C VAL A 448 14.77 11.69 16.98
N ILE A 449 15.64 11.94 17.95
CA ILE A 449 16.53 13.11 17.95
C ILE A 449 17.45 13.08 16.72
N THR A 450 18.16 11.97 16.50
CA THR A 450 19.11 11.83 15.38
C THR A 450 18.45 12.01 14.02
N PHE A 451 17.26 11.43 13.84
CA PHE A 451 16.51 11.56 12.59
C PHE A 451 16.12 13.03 12.33
N ASN A 452 15.55 13.70 13.34
CA ASN A 452 15.13 15.09 13.21
C ASN A 452 16.30 16.04 12.95
N GLU A 453 17.43 15.83 13.63
CA GLU A 453 18.64 16.63 13.42
C GLU A 453 19.22 16.43 12.02
N LYS A 454 19.36 15.18 11.58
CA LYS A 454 20.01 14.87 10.30
C LYS A 454 19.11 15.06 9.07
N CYS A 455 17.79 14.99 9.24
CA CYS A 455 16.80 15.26 8.19
C CYS A 455 16.22 16.68 8.27
N ALA A 456 16.77 17.58 9.09
CA ALA A 456 16.21 18.92 9.31
C ALA A 456 15.93 19.68 8.01
N THR A 457 16.89 19.68 7.07
CA THR A 457 16.71 20.33 5.76
C THR A 457 15.57 19.70 4.95
N ALA A 458 15.52 18.37 4.87
CA ALA A 458 14.48 17.66 4.13
C ALA A 458 13.08 17.89 4.76
N LEU A 459 13.00 17.87 6.09
CA LEU A 459 11.78 18.18 6.84
C LEU A 459 11.31 19.61 6.56
N CYS A 460 12.22 20.59 6.64
CA CYS A 460 11.88 21.99 6.36
C CYS A 460 11.43 22.20 4.90
N ASN A 461 12.08 21.56 3.93
CA ASN A 461 11.64 21.62 2.52
C ASN A 461 10.24 20.99 2.34
N GLY A 462 9.90 19.97 3.14
CA GLY A 462 8.60 19.30 3.10
C GLY A 462 7.43 20.16 3.58
N LEU A 463 7.68 21.25 4.32
CA LEU A 463 6.64 22.22 4.71
C LEU A 463 6.00 22.87 3.48
N ASP A 464 6.83 23.32 2.54
CA ASP A 464 6.41 24.08 1.36
C ASP A 464 5.88 23.18 0.23
N ALA A 465 6.13 21.87 0.33
CA ALA A 465 5.69 20.86 -0.64
C ALA A 465 4.23 20.40 -0.46
N ALA A 466 3.56 20.81 0.63
CA ALA A 466 2.20 20.38 0.96
C ALA A 466 1.16 20.92 -0.04
N ARG A 467 0.30 20.03 -0.55
CA ARG A 467 -0.80 20.45 -1.45
C ARG A 467 -2.00 21.03 -0.72
N PHE A 468 -2.26 20.54 0.48
CA PHE A 468 -3.43 20.94 1.26
C PHE A 468 -3.01 21.69 2.52
N ARG A 469 -3.81 22.71 2.87
CA ARG A 469 -3.60 23.51 4.08
C ARG A 469 -3.46 22.66 5.35
N SER A 470 -4.27 21.61 5.48
CA SER A 470 -4.21 20.70 6.63
C SER A 470 -2.86 19.98 6.75
N GLN A 471 -2.25 19.59 5.61
CA GLN A 471 -0.92 18.99 5.61
C GLN A 471 0.15 20.02 5.96
N THR A 472 0.03 21.26 5.45
CA THR A 472 0.92 22.35 5.82
C THR A 472 0.90 22.56 7.33
N GLU A 473 -0.29 22.70 7.92
CA GLU A 473 -0.47 22.91 9.37
C GLU A 473 0.13 21.74 10.16
N GLU A 474 -0.17 20.50 9.79
CA GLU A 474 0.35 19.30 10.48
C GLU A 474 1.89 19.20 10.41
N ARG A 475 2.49 19.56 9.27
CA ARG A 475 3.95 19.55 9.09
C ARG A 475 4.62 20.70 9.85
N GLN A 476 3.98 21.87 9.92
CA GLN A 476 4.41 23.00 10.76
C GLN A 476 4.36 22.62 12.24
N ASP A 477 3.30 21.97 12.68
CA ASP A 477 3.15 21.53 14.07
C ASP A 477 4.25 20.56 14.45
N TYR A 478 4.52 19.58 13.59
CA TYR A 478 5.63 18.66 13.78
C TYR A 478 6.97 19.40 13.89
N ALA A 479 7.22 20.39 13.03
CA ALA A 479 8.43 21.18 13.05
C ALA A 479 8.57 22.00 14.34
N LEU A 480 7.49 22.60 14.84
CA LEU A 480 7.47 23.36 16.10
C LEU A 480 7.71 22.45 17.32
N ILE A 481 6.99 21.32 17.39
CA ILE A 481 7.12 20.33 18.49
C ILE A 481 8.56 19.80 18.56
N ASN A 482 9.17 19.51 17.42
CA ASN A 482 10.54 19.00 17.33
C ASN A 482 11.60 20.10 17.23
N GLN A 483 11.21 21.37 17.37
CA GLN A 483 12.10 22.53 17.41
C GLN A 483 13.02 22.65 16.17
N LEU A 484 12.49 22.32 14.99
CA LEU A 484 13.21 22.47 13.73
C LEU A 484 13.32 23.95 13.34
N ASN A 485 14.50 24.37 12.91
CA ASN A 485 14.76 25.76 12.49
C ASN A 485 14.43 25.93 11.00
N CYS A 486 13.15 25.87 10.66
CA CYS A 486 12.68 26.06 9.28
C CYS A 486 12.40 27.54 9.01
N GLY A 487 13.03 28.11 7.97
CA GLY A 487 12.91 29.54 7.64
C GLY A 487 11.50 29.97 7.21
N SER A 488 10.65 29.05 6.77
CA SER A 488 9.25 29.30 6.39
C SER A 488 8.29 29.36 7.60
N LEU A 489 8.75 29.01 8.80
CA LEU A 489 7.93 29.14 10.00
C LEU A 489 7.87 30.60 10.48
N PRO A 490 6.69 31.10 10.88
CA PRO A 490 6.56 32.41 11.51
C PRO A 490 7.43 32.52 12.77
N SER A 491 8.07 33.66 12.97
CA SER A 491 8.78 33.90 14.24
C SER A 491 7.78 34.08 15.39
N ILE A 492 8.23 33.87 16.63
CA ILE A 492 7.39 34.13 17.82
C ILE A 492 6.86 35.57 17.81
N LYS A 493 7.65 36.53 17.32
CA LYS A 493 7.21 37.92 17.19
C LYS A 493 6.04 38.06 16.21
N ASP A 494 6.15 37.43 15.03
CA ASP A 494 5.08 37.47 14.03
C ASP A 494 3.81 36.79 14.56
N LEU A 495 3.95 35.68 15.30
CA LEU A 495 2.82 35.00 15.93
C LEU A 495 2.14 35.89 16.99
N ILE A 496 2.91 36.61 17.81
CA ILE A 496 2.34 37.56 18.79
C ILE A 496 1.55 38.66 18.08
N GLU A 497 2.07 39.22 16.98
CA GLU A 497 1.37 40.22 16.17
C GLU A 497 0.08 39.64 15.55
N GLN A 498 0.09 38.37 15.13
CA GLN A 498 -1.06 37.69 14.53
C GLN A 498 -2.20 37.38 15.52
N ILE A 499 -1.93 37.33 16.83
CA ILE A 499 -2.98 37.22 17.86
C ILE A 499 -3.96 38.40 17.80
N ASP A 500 -3.49 39.57 17.36
CA ASP A 500 -4.29 40.80 17.24
C ASP A 500 -4.95 40.97 15.87
N SER A 501 -4.85 39.97 15.00
CA SER A 501 -5.48 40.01 13.68
C SER A 501 -7.01 40.04 13.79
N ASP A 502 -7.69 40.86 12.98
CA ASP A 502 -9.16 40.83 12.89
C ASP A 502 -9.71 39.48 12.35
N ASN A 503 -8.84 38.65 11.77
CA ASN A 503 -9.22 37.34 11.26
C ASN A 503 -9.07 36.27 12.33
N GLN A 504 -10.20 35.78 12.84
CA GLN A 504 -10.26 34.75 13.88
C GLN A 504 -9.44 33.50 13.55
N ASN A 505 -9.39 33.05 12.28
CA ASN A 505 -8.59 31.88 11.91
C ASN A 505 -7.09 32.12 12.06
N ILE A 506 -6.63 33.35 11.82
CA ILE A 506 -5.22 33.74 12.01
C ILE A 506 -4.91 33.82 13.50
N GLN A 507 -5.81 34.39 14.31
CA GLN A 507 -5.64 34.44 15.76
C GLN A 507 -5.54 33.03 16.36
N GLU A 508 -6.46 32.14 16.00
CA GLU A 508 -6.51 30.77 16.52
C GLU A 508 -5.26 29.99 16.13
N ARG A 509 -4.85 30.07 14.86
CA ARG A 509 -3.64 29.40 14.39
C ARG A 509 -2.39 29.94 15.08
N ALA A 510 -2.28 31.25 15.26
CA ALA A 510 -1.14 31.86 15.94
C ALA A 510 -1.05 31.40 17.39
N ALA A 511 -2.18 31.37 18.11
CA ALA A 511 -2.23 30.92 19.50
C ALA A 511 -1.83 29.45 19.66
N GLU A 512 -2.32 28.59 18.76
CA GLU A 512 -1.95 27.17 18.72
C GLU A 512 -0.44 26.98 18.49
N MET A 513 0.12 27.66 17.49
CA MET A 513 1.56 27.57 17.19
C MET A 513 2.41 28.05 18.37
N ILE A 514 2.02 29.13 19.06
CA ILE A 514 2.69 29.60 20.27
C ILE A 514 2.66 28.53 21.37
N ALA A 515 1.53 27.85 21.58
CA ALA A 515 1.43 26.79 22.56
C ALA A 515 2.34 25.60 22.23
N LEU A 516 2.43 25.21 20.95
CA LEU A 516 3.26 24.10 20.45
C LEU A 516 4.77 24.36 20.58
N ILE A 517 5.22 25.61 20.48
CA ILE A 517 6.64 26.00 20.70
C ILE A 517 7.11 25.65 22.13
N GLY A 518 6.19 25.54 23.08
CA GLY A 518 6.50 25.15 24.46
C GLY A 518 7.28 26.23 25.21
N LYS A 519 8.33 25.85 25.96
CA LYS A 519 9.08 26.79 26.82
C LYS A 519 9.69 27.98 26.09
N LYS A 520 10.04 27.82 24.81
CA LYS A 520 10.62 28.89 23.98
C LYS A 520 9.61 30.00 23.70
N ALA A 521 8.31 29.78 23.93
CA ALA A 521 7.24 30.77 23.80
C ALA A 521 7.21 31.80 24.95
N ALA A 522 8.18 31.80 25.87
CA ALA A 522 8.27 32.79 26.95
C ALA A 522 8.11 34.26 26.49
N PRO A 523 8.61 34.70 25.31
CA PRO A 523 8.36 36.06 24.83
C PRO A 523 6.87 36.42 24.64
N ALA A 524 6.00 35.43 24.45
CA ALA A 524 4.55 35.62 24.28
C ALA A 524 3.79 35.75 25.62
N GLU A 525 4.45 35.56 26.77
CA GLU A 525 3.81 35.52 28.09
C GLU A 525 2.91 36.72 28.36
N THR A 526 3.40 37.94 28.14
CA THR A 526 2.61 39.17 28.34
C THR A 526 1.35 39.18 27.50
N LYS A 527 1.44 38.77 26.22
CA LYS A 527 0.30 38.73 25.33
C LYS A 527 -0.73 37.68 25.76
N MET A 528 -0.27 36.51 26.20
CA MET A 528 -1.18 35.47 26.69
C MET A 528 -1.93 35.90 27.96
N ILE A 529 -1.28 36.67 28.85
CA ILE A 529 -1.94 37.24 30.03
C ILE A 529 -3.01 38.28 29.62
N GLU A 530 -2.72 39.11 28.62
CA GLU A 530 -3.67 40.09 28.07
C GLU A 530 -4.92 39.41 27.48
N VAL A 531 -4.73 38.38 26.65
CA VAL A 531 -5.81 37.57 26.08
C VAL A 531 -6.75 37.04 27.16
N LEU A 532 -6.20 36.46 28.23
CA LEU A 532 -6.99 35.93 29.34
C LEU A 532 -7.69 37.03 30.13
N SER A 533 -7.01 38.15 30.37
CA SER A 533 -7.55 39.27 31.15
C SER A 533 -8.72 39.97 30.45
N ALA A 534 -8.61 40.16 29.13
CA ALA A 534 -9.69 40.74 28.31
C ALA A 534 -10.99 39.91 28.40
N SER A 535 -10.85 38.59 28.54
CA SER A 535 -12.02 37.71 28.60
C SER A 535 -12.86 37.84 29.87
N LEU A 536 -12.25 38.30 30.96
CA LEU A 536 -12.92 38.47 32.26
C LEU A 536 -13.84 39.72 32.29
N ILE A 537 -13.79 40.59 31.28
CA ILE A 537 -14.49 41.89 31.25
C ILE A 537 -15.79 41.84 30.40
N ASN A 538 -16.33 40.65 30.10
CA ASN A 538 -17.57 40.46 29.31
C ASN A 538 -17.54 41.10 27.90
N LYS A 539 -16.34 41.37 27.38
CA LYS A 539 -16.04 41.85 26.02
C LYS A 539 -14.81 41.11 25.48
N SER A 540 -14.87 39.77 25.43
CA SER A 540 -13.75 39.03 24.85
C SER A 540 -13.80 39.13 23.33
N GLU A 541 -12.88 39.91 22.76
CA GLU A 541 -12.60 39.95 21.31
C GLU A 541 -11.92 38.66 20.81
N TYR A 542 -11.34 37.88 21.74
CA TYR A 542 -10.69 36.61 21.46
C TYR A 542 -11.67 35.43 21.48
N SER A 543 -11.45 34.44 20.61
CA SER A 543 -12.27 33.23 20.61
C SER A 543 -11.97 32.32 21.80
N ARG A 544 -12.84 31.34 22.05
CA ARG A 544 -12.61 30.32 23.09
C ARG A 544 -11.32 29.54 22.82
N ALA A 545 -11.05 29.19 21.57
CA ALA A 545 -9.85 28.45 21.19
C ALA A 545 -8.58 29.24 21.56
N VAL A 546 -8.54 30.55 21.25
CA VAL A 546 -7.42 31.41 21.64
C VAL A 546 -7.18 31.42 23.16
N ARG A 547 -8.25 31.46 23.97
CA ARG A 547 -8.12 31.36 25.44
C ARG A 547 -7.57 30.02 25.91
N GLN A 548 -7.99 28.92 25.29
CA GLN A 548 -7.48 27.59 25.61
C GLN A 548 -5.98 27.49 25.33
N GLU A 549 -5.55 27.99 24.18
CA GLU A 549 -4.14 28.01 23.80
C GLU A 549 -3.31 28.98 24.66
N ALA A 550 -3.87 30.09 25.10
CA ALA A 550 -3.21 30.98 26.06
C ALA A 550 -2.98 30.30 27.43
N LEU A 551 -3.98 29.58 27.96
CA LEU A 551 -3.83 28.79 29.20
C LEU A 551 -2.75 27.72 29.04
N LYS A 552 -2.78 26.95 27.95
CA LYS A 552 -1.75 25.95 27.62
C LYS A 552 -0.37 26.58 27.52
N THR A 553 -0.24 27.72 26.84
CA THR A 553 1.03 28.43 26.69
C THR A 553 1.62 28.82 28.05
N LEU A 554 0.83 29.45 28.93
CA LEU A 554 1.28 29.83 30.28
C LEU A 554 1.71 28.61 31.12
N GLY A 555 1.02 27.48 30.95
CA GLY A 555 1.41 26.19 31.51
C GLY A 555 2.75 25.68 30.96
N ASN A 556 2.90 25.65 29.64
CA ASN A 556 4.08 25.14 28.93
C ASN A 556 5.35 25.94 29.23
N ILE A 557 5.25 27.27 29.32
CA ILE A 557 6.36 28.14 29.70
C ILE A 557 6.63 28.12 31.21
N LYS A 558 5.71 27.53 32.01
CA LYS A 558 5.74 27.51 33.47
C LYS A 558 5.91 28.91 34.05
N THR A 559 4.94 29.78 33.74
CA THR A 559 4.97 31.18 34.19
C THR A 559 5.27 31.30 35.69
N ASN A 560 6.21 32.17 36.04
CA ASN A 560 6.51 32.56 37.43
C ASN A 560 5.94 33.94 37.76
N ARG A 561 5.23 34.55 36.81
CA ARG A 561 4.62 35.86 36.97
C ARG A 561 3.36 35.75 37.81
N LYS A 562 3.30 36.51 38.90
CA LYS A 562 2.16 36.51 39.83
C LYS A 562 0.84 36.81 39.12
N ASP A 563 0.82 37.86 38.31
CA ASP A 563 -0.36 38.27 37.52
C ASP A 563 -0.77 37.22 36.48
N GLY A 564 0.19 36.50 35.88
CA GLY A 564 -0.11 35.37 35.00
C GLY A 564 -0.76 34.20 35.73
N ILE A 565 -0.24 33.81 36.88
CA ILE A 565 -0.78 32.73 37.71
C ILE A 565 -2.18 33.09 38.24
N GLU A 566 -2.37 34.32 38.71
CA GLU A 566 -3.67 34.82 39.14
C GLU A 566 -4.70 34.83 38.00
N SER A 567 -4.28 35.25 36.80
CA SER A 567 -5.14 35.24 35.61
C SER A 567 -5.57 33.81 35.23
N VAL A 568 -4.64 32.84 35.24
CA VAL A 568 -4.99 31.42 35.03
C VAL A 568 -5.95 30.92 36.11
N ALA A 569 -5.69 31.24 37.38
CA ALA A 569 -6.53 30.82 38.51
C ALA A 569 -7.95 31.42 38.45
N ALA A 570 -8.11 32.62 37.92
CA ALA A 570 -9.43 33.23 37.72
C ALA A 570 -10.31 32.43 36.74
N HIS A 571 -9.72 31.68 35.81
CA HIS A 571 -10.45 30.88 34.84
C HIS A 571 -10.98 29.54 35.39
N LEU A 572 -10.63 29.17 36.64
CA LEU A 572 -11.19 27.99 37.31
C LEU A 572 -12.70 28.08 37.58
N SER A 573 -13.24 29.30 37.67
CA SER A 573 -14.67 29.57 37.84
C SER A 573 -15.42 29.82 36.53
N SER A 574 -14.72 29.74 35.38
CA SER A 574 -15.34 29.99 34.08
C SER A 574 -16.49 29.03 33.80
N LEU A 575 -17.59 29.56 33.26
CA LEU A 575 -18.73 28.77 32.80
C LEU A 575 -18.55 28.24 31.37
N GLU A 576 -17.47 28.66 30.70
CA GLU A 576 -17.18 28.20 29.35
C GLU A 576 -16.67 26.75 29.33
N TYR A 577 -17.18 25.98 28.38
CA TYR A 577 -16.83 24.57 28.21
C TYR A 577 -15.30 24.37 28.08
N MET A 578 -14.77 23.44 28.87
CA MET A 578 -13.35 23.07 29.02
C MET A 578 -12.38 24.13 29.54
N ILE A 579 -12.73 25.42 29.60
CA ILE A 579 -11.82 26.48 30.09
C ILE A 579 -11.30 26.18 31.52
N PRO A 580 -12.15 25.78 32.49
CA PRO A 580 -11.66 25.40 33.83
C PRO A 580 -10.70 24.21 33.84
N ASP A 581 -10.83 23.28 32.89
CA ASP A 581 -9.98 22.09 32.81
C ASP A 581 -8.61 22.47 32.25
N PHE A 582 -8.56 23.29 31.19
CA PHE A 582 -7.30 23.87 30.69
C PHE A 582 -6.59 24.73 31.74
N ALA A 583 -7.34 25.54 32.50
CA ALA A 583 -6.78 26.32 33.60
C ALA A 583 -6.21 25.41 34.70
N SER A 584 -6.91 24.32 35.02
CA SER A 584 -6.43 23.32 35.98
C SER A 584 -5.13 22.67 35.51
N ASP A 585 -5.06 22.24 34.25
CA ASP A 585 -3.86 21.61 33.67
C ASP A 585 -2.68 22.59 33.58
N ALA A 586 -2.94 23.84 33.22
CA ALA A 586 -1.93 24.89 33.23
C ALA A 586 -1.34 25.13 34.63
N LEU A 587 -2.17 25.21 35.67
CA LEU A 587 -1.71 25.38 37.06
C LEU A 587 -0.92 24.17 37.57
N VAL A 588 -1.31 22.95 37.16
CA VAL A 588 -0.51 21.74 37.44
C VAL A 588 0.85 21.81 36.74
N ALA A 589 0.89 22.22 35.47
CA ALA A 589 2.13 22.34 34.70
C ALA A 589 3.08 23.43 35.25
N ILE A 590 2.52 24.56 35.72
CA ILE A 590 3.24 25.63 36.43
C ILE A 590 3.86 25.09 37.73
N GLY A 591 3.12 24.28 38.48
CA GLY A 591 3.63 23.57 39.66
C GLY A 591 3.82 24.49 40.86
N ARG A 592 5.00 24.45 41.49
CA ARG A 592 5.29 25.13 42.77
C ARG A 592 4.89 26.61 42.81
N ALA A 593 5.11 27.34 41.71
CA ALA A 593 4.79 28.77 41.65
C ALA A 593 3.28 29.06 41.81
N ALA A 594 2.41 28.13 41.44
CA ALA A 594 0.95 28.27 41.55
C ALA A 594 0.43 27.98 42.97
N VAL A 595 1.21 27.34 43.83
CA VAL A 595 0.77 26.86 45.15
C VAL A 595 0.22 27.98 46.05
N PRO A 596 0.86 29.15 46.19
CA PRO A 596 0.32 30.23 47.02
C PRO A 596 -1.07 30.69 46.57
N THR A 597 -1.26 30.88 45.26
CA THR A 597 -2.56 31.29 44.68
C THR A 597 -3.62 30.21 44.86
N LEU A 598 -3.24 28.93 44.72
CA LEU A 598 -4.16 27.81 44.95
C LEU A 598 -4.58 27.67 46.41
N ILE A 599 -3.70 27.96 47.36
CA ILE A 599 -4.03 27.99 48.80
C ILE A 599 -5.10 29.05 49.08
N ASP A 600 -4.97 30.25 48.50
CA ASP A 600 -6.00 31.30 48.59
C ASP A 600 -7.36 30.80 48.05
N LYS A 601 -7.35 30.11 46.91
CA LYS A 601 -8.56 29.52 46.30
C LYS A 601 -9.23 28.39 47.08
N LEU A 602 -8.58 27.80 48.09
CA LEU A 602 -9.24 26.87 49.01
C LEU A 602 -10.29 27.56 49.90
N SER A 603 -10.20 28.89 50.06
CA SER A 603 -11.14 29.69 50.84
C SER A 603 -12.21 30.37 49.98
N ASP A 604 -12.27 30.09 48.68
CA ASP A 604 -13.21 30.70 47.73
C ASP A 604 -14.67 30.33 48.08
N THR A 605 -15.64 31.21 47.84
CA THR A 605 -17.05 30.93 48.17
C THR A 605 -17.69 29.95 47.20
N ALA A 606 -17.14 29.81 45.98
CA ALA A 606 -17.59 28.85 44.99
C ALA A 606 -17.02 27.45 45.30
N GLY A 607 -17.88 26.51 45.69
CA GLY A 607 -17.48 25.13 46.01
C GLY A 607 -16.78 24.38 44.87
N SER A 608 -17.08 24.73 43.61
CA SER A 608 -16.39 24.18 42.42
C SER A 608 -14.93 24.63 42.34
N VAL A 609 -14.63 25.87 42.69
CA VAL A 609 -13.26 26.41 42.74
C VAL A 609 -12.48 25.78 43.89
N GLN A 610 -13.09 25.67 45.07
CA GLN A 610 -12.49 24.97 46.22
C GLN A 610 -12.12 23.52 45.87
N TYR A 611 -13.04 22.80 45.24
CA TYR A 611 -12.82 21.42 44.79
C TYR A 611 -11.62 21.34 43.83
N ARG A 612 -11.61 22.18 42.77
CA ARG A 612 -10.54 22.19 41.77
C ARG A 612 -9.20 22.55 42.38
N ALA A 613 -9.14 23.58 43.24
CA ALA A 613 -7.92 23.98 43.92
C ALA A 613 -7.32 22.82 44.75
N ALA A 614 -8.15 22.08 45.50
CA ALA A 614 -7.69 20.91 46.24
C ALA A 614 -7.17 19.80 45.32
N VAL A 615 -7.87 19.50 44.22
CA VAL A 615 -7.43 18.50 43.22
C VAL A 615 -6.11 18.90 42.56
N ILE A 616 -5.96 20.16 42.15
CA ILE A 616 -4.74 20.69 41.51
C ILE A 616 -3.55 20.59 42.47
N LEU A 617 -3.70 21.02 43.74
CA LEU A 617 -2.64 20.89 44.75
C LEU A 617 -2.21 19.42 44.95
N GLY A 618 -3.16 18.48 44.94
CA GLY A 618 -2.86 17.05 44.96
C GLY A 618 -2.08 16.57 43.73
N ARG A 619 -2.44 17.05 42.52
CA ARG A 619 -1.75 16.72 41.26
C ARG A 619 -0.35 17.33 41.16
N ILE A 620 -0.11 18.50 41.76
CA ILE A 620 1.23 19.09 41.90
C ILE A 620 2.13 18.21 42.79
N GLY A 621 1.54 17.52 43.77
CA GLY A 621 2.26 16.57 44.63
C GLY A 621 3.17 17.26 45.64
N LYS A 622 4.34 16.69 45.93
CA LYS A 622 5.25 17.15 47.00
C LYS A 622 5.62 18.65 46.95
N ASP A 623 5.59 19.26 45.76
CA ASP A 623 5.87 20.69 45.61
C ASP A 623 4.78 21.59 46.21
N ALA A 624 3.60 21.03 46.51
CA ALA A 624 2.49 21.68 47.18
C ALA A 624 2.42 21.38 48.69
N LEU A 625 3.49 20.86 49.31
CA LEU A 625 3.50 20.50 50.73
C LEU A 625 3.11 21.66 51.66
N SER A 626 3.41 22.91 51.29
CA SER A 626 3.03 24.09 52.06
C SER A 626 1.51 24.29 52.20
N ALA A 627 0.70 23.64 51.36
CA ALA A 627 -0.77 23.70 51.43
C ALA A 627 -1.39 22.73 52.43
N LYS A 628 -0.58 21.89 53.10
CA LYS A 628 -1.08 20.81 53.97
C LYS A 628 -2.03 21.31 55.05
N SER A 629 -1.66 22.38 55.76
CA SER A 629 -2.45 22.86 56.91
C SER A 629 -3.83 23.34 56.45
N GLU A 630 -3.89 24.04 55.33
CA GLU A 630 -5.09 24.61 54.74
C GLU A 630 -5.99 23.54 54.14
N LEU A 631 -5.43 22.49 53.54
CA LEU A 631 -6.18 21.32 53.08
C LEU A 631 -6.79 20.53 54.25
N GLU A 632 -6.03 20.33 55.34
CA GLU A 632 -6.52 19.68 56.57
C GLU A 632 -7.62 20.53 57.23
N LYS A 633 -7.48 21.86 57.21
CA LYS A 633 -8.52 22.79 57.66
C LYS A 633 -9.77 22.65 56.79
N LEU A 634 -9.64 22.72 55.46
CA LEU A 634 -10.75 22.59 54.52
C LEU A 634 -11.52 21.27 54.72
N GLN A 635 -10.81 20.16 54.94
CA GLN A 635 -11.41 18.85 55.20
C GLN A 635 -12.29 18.84 56.47
N LYS A 636 -11.94 19.63 57.49
CA LYS A 636 -12.70 19.75 58.74
C LYS A 636 -13.87 20.73 58.61
N THR A 637 -13.73 21.78 57.80
CA THR A 637 -14.71 22.88 57.74
C THR A 637 -15.73 22.72 56.62
N THR A 638 -15.41 22.01 55.54
CA THR A 638 -16.34 21.85 54.41
C THR A 638 -17.48 20.90 54.73
N ARG A 639 -18.68 21.21 54.22
CA ARG A 639 -19.87 20.34 54.29
C ARG A 639 -20.01 19.47 53.03
N SER A 640 -19.26 19.73 51.97
CA SER A 640 -19.31 18.96 50.73
C SER A 640 -18.46 17.68 50.84
N PRO A 641 -19.05 16.49 50.64
CA PRO A 641 -18.31 15.23 50.63
C PRO A 641 -17.20 15.19 49.57
N ASP A 642 -17.46 15.76 48.38
CA ASP A 642 -16.51 15.75 47.27
C ASP A 642 -15.28 16.60 47.56
N ILE A 643 -15.48 17.80 48.11
CA ILE A 643 -14.38 18.69 48.53
C ILE A 643 -13.59 18.06 49.67
N LYS A 644 -14.28 17.43 50.63
CA LYS A 644 -13.64 16.73 51.75
C LYS A 644 -12.75 15.59 51.25
N ASN A 645 -13.24 14.79 50.30
CA ASN A 645 -12.47 13.71 49.68
C ASN A 645 -11.31 14.24 48.84
N ALA A 646 -11.52 15.28 48.02
CA ALA A 646 -10.45 15.92 47.25
C ALA A 646 -9.32 16.43 48.16
N ALA A 647 -9.65 17.13 49.24
CA ALA A 647 -8.67 17.60 50.22
C ALA A 647 -7.94 16.44 50.91
N TYR A 648 -8.64 15.35 51.24
CA TYR A 648 -8.02 14.14 51.78
C TYR A 648 -7.00 13.51 50.81
N GLN A 649 -7.39 13.30 49.54
CA GLN A 649 -6.50 12.74 48.52
C GLN A 649 -5.31 13.66 48.24
N ALA A 650 -5.54 14.98 48.24
CA ALA A 650 -4.49 15.97 48.08
C ALA A 650 -3.46 15.88 49.21
N VAL A 651 -3.87 15.88 50.49
CA VAL A 651 -2.95 15.70 51.62
C VAL A 651 -2.13 14.42 51.47
N LYS A 652 -2.77 13.32 51.12
CA LYS A 652 -2.08 12.04 50.89
C LYS A 652 -1.06 12.12 49.76
N ALA A 653 -1.38 12.81 48.66
CA ALA A 653 -0.51 12.95 47.50
C ALA A 653 0.69 13.87 47.77
N ILE A 654 0.52 14.96 48.53
CA ILE A 654 1.61 15.91 48.83
C ILE A 654 2.55 15.43 49.95
N THR A 655 2.13 14.46 50.77
CA THR A 655 2.95 13.87 51.86
C THR A 655 3.62 12.55 51.51
N ARG A 656 3.33 12.00 50.33
CA ARG A 656 4.03 10.83 49.77
C ARG A 656 5.26 11.30 49.01
#